data_AF-A0A9Q1C475-F1
#
_entry.id   AF-A0A9Q1C475-F1
#
_cell.length_a   1.000
_cell.length_b   1.000
_cell.length_c   1.000
_cell.angle_alpha   90.00
_cell.angle_beta   90.00
_cell.angle_gamma   90.00
#
_symmetry.space_group_name_H-M   'P 1'
#
loop_
_entity.id
_entity.type
_entity.pdbx_description
1 polymer ?
#
loop_
_entity_poly.entity_id
_entity_poly.type
_entity_poly.pdbx_seq_one_letter_code
_entity_poly.pdbx_strand_id
1 'polypeptide(L)'
;MTSSLKGQIFLMENEITLAIFATQDEVKQLKEQLKSLKAELASLKQILGLKNVLLGGLFSHPFTDSGYSDAIAETSSYSSSYVSSTTPKSVYSTCSCGSQRTSASSSSDFCSRPDDLSQMSGPLTEESILKVLHQRWKFGECQTRIGPVLLTFNPHRGIPIQQAFQYSQLGQNLPLSQLACNVLNNLHDKGLSQAIILCGESGSGKTYASQLLLRQIYNLKGQGSDSQSFKLVTAASHVLRALSTVKTPANPSATRMGCTTEIGISSKGLDRVRFHPMWIDQCRVVRSLSDESNFHILKQMIVGLTPEEKVKLHLKGCSASNMRCLSSSESDDVDHLRIQFECFRSALSTLGIEFMDVMRVMSAVLLLRNLEFQDNGGYELDMNGNEEIKFVSSLLGISGVSLYHALTSRTHIHKDKAIKTLCDAKKANQNAESLAKALYCRTVLAIIKRINSVCRFEHHYATLTAPGEDCGISNCSSCVSLPQGSPTPSVSSYASHTTSTATLTAHVSQTIQIVDMPGFQSSACNRLGQLLSNLCSERLQQFYNQSTIQSSLKACSADKIQCDVNITYNDNTPLVNLIYDQGKGLLGILDKTCMMQRVSDAKSFLQGVTAECTSDRLKCCKSESFIINHSNGPVEYNASDFVWTNRDVIGDEVVGLFSRKSCNFGFVTHLFIPELRLLKKTRSPGLLFRICPPPPSENLESESENISSFSCDFRQRLETMLETVQETDRHFVFCVKTNDKQSANQFEMEAVQRQVRALQIVPTVHLMAAGYPHHMTFDAFIQRYGCLIDNRNPFLDKEKEQCVAILENLLQRMNESKMPYITTRWTFGSSNIFLSDETFRFLNHFLSHQCHMAAVVIQSYVRRWICMQWWKAQCPPVAKKKKAKKHVQIREPVYECIPVSPVLPMERDEKSEADDDPEYMEASPVIMKSHSDNRPMLPPPVIKGPPPPLPRNHPCQETEVTSCGEFPQTRMMKCDYPENEPFLKAGEAVLVTGRVMDEDTLYVEHGSCLFRIPGDMTEVKVNGMVLGTKL
;
A
#
# COMPACT_ATOMS: atom_id res chain seq x y z
N MET A 1 -10.62 5.52 -37.22
CA MET A 1 -9.73 5.52 -38.42
C MET A 1 -8.56 6.47 -38.25
N THR A 2 -8.75 7.80 -38.24
CA THR A 2 -7.64 8.79 -38.13
C THR A 2 -6.71 8.60 -36.93
N SER A 3 -7.24 8.14 -35.78
CA SER A 3 -6.44 7.72 -34.62
C SER A 3 -5.55 6.49 -34.88
N SER A 4 -6.06 5.53 -35.66
CA SER A 4 -5.33 4.30 -36.05
C SER A 4 -4.18 4.61 -37.00
N LEU A 5 -4.42 5.44 -38.04
CA LEU A 5 -3.34 5.87 -38.94
C LEU A 5 -2.25 6.65 -38.19
N LYS A 6 -2.60 7.51 -37.23
CA LYS A 6 -1.60 8.17 -36.36
C LYS A 6 -0.76 7.16 -35.59
N GLY A 7 -1.36 6.10 -35.05
CA GLY A 7 -0.65 5.02 -34.36
C GLY A 7 0.30 4.27 -35.28
N GLN A 8 -0.14 3.90 -36.49
CA GLN A 8 0.70 3.22 -37.48
C GLN A 8 1.85 4.09 -37.98
N ILE A 9 1.60 5.37 -38.29
CA ILE A 9 2.63 6.35 -38.66
C ILE A 9 3.69 6.46 -37.55
N PHE A 10 3.28 6.58 -36.28
CA PHE A 10 4.20 6.70 -35.15
C PHE A 10 5.00 5.41 -34.91
N LEU A 11 4.40 4.23 -35.04
CA LEU A 11 5.13 2.96 -34.92
C LEU A 11 6.23 2.86 -36.00
N MET A 12 5.87 3.12 -37.25
CA MET A 12 6.77 3.00 -38.40
C MET A 12 7.87 4.08 -38.40
N GLU A 13 7.60 5.27 -37.85
CA GLU A 13 8.63 6.29 -37.57
C GLU A 13 9.64 5.81 -36.52
N ASN A 14 9.20 5.10 -35.48
CA ASN A 14 10.11 4.51 -34.50
C ASN A 14 10.89 3.32 -35.07
N GLU A 15 10.27 2.46 -35.89
CA GLU A 15 10.97 1.36 -36.57
C GLU A 15 12.08 1.88 -37.50
N ILE A 16 11.81 2.90 -38.32
CA ILE A 16 12.82 3.56 -39.17
C ILE A 16 13.94 4.19 -38.33
N THR A 17 13.65 4.63 -37.10
CA THR A 17 14.64 5.22 -36.17
C THR A 17 15.45 4.18 -35.40
N LEU A 18 14.92 2.96 -35.22
CA LEU A 18 15.55 1.85 -34.51
C LEU A 18 16.25 0.83 -35.44
N ALA A 19 16.14 1.01 -36.75
CA ALA A 19 16.66 0.14 -37.81
C ALA A 19 18.21 0.17 -37.96
N ILE A 20 18.94 -0.16 -36.88
CA ILE A 20 20.41 -0.18 -36.82
C ILE A 20 21.03 -1.33 -37.64
N PHE A 21 20.24 -2.38 -37.94
CA PHE A 21 20.69 -3.59 -38.64
C PHE A 21 19.89 -3.92 -39.92
N ALA A 22 19.02 -3.02 -40.39
CA ALA A 22 18.26 -3.23 -41.63
C ALA A 22 19.08 -2.84 -42.87
N THR A 23 18.76 -3.44 -44.01
CA THR A 23 19.36 -3.06 -45.31
C THR A 23 18.85 -1.69 -45.78
N GLN A 24 19.62 -1.03 -46.65
CA GLN A 24 19.23 0.31 -47.15
C GLN A 24 17.90 0.27 -47.93
N ASP A 25 17.60 -0.81 -48.65
CA ASP A 25 16.36 -0.95 -49.41
C ASP A 25 15.14 -1.22 -48.53
N GLU A 26 15.27 -1.96 -47.42
CA GLU A 26 14.19 -2.08 -46.42
C GLU A 26 13.86 -0.72 -45.78
N VAL A 27 14.89 0.04 -45.39
CA VAL A 27 14.71 1.40 -44.84
C VAL A 27 14.10 2.36 -45.86
N LYS A 28 14.40 2.19 -47.15
CA LYS A 28 13.81 2.94 -48.27
C LYS A 28 12.33 2.56 -48.47
N GLN A 29 12.00 1.28 -48.47
CA GLN A 29 10.63 0.78 -48.61
C GLN A 29 9.73 1.24 -47.44
N LEU A 30 10.23 1.19 -46.20
CA LEU A 30 9.52 1.72 -45.02
C LEU A 30 9.29 3.24 -45.13
N LYS A 31 10.26 4.01 -45.64
CA LYS A 31 10.11 5.46 -45.88
C LYS A 31 9.06 5.77 -46.95
N GLU A 32 8.92 4.94 -47.98
CA GLU A 32 7.87 5.09 -48.99
C GLU A 32 6.48 4.72 -48.45
N GLN A 33 6.36 3.65 -47.66
CA GLN A 33 5.13 3.32 -46.94
C GLN A 33 4.71 4.45 -45.98
N LEU A 34 5.67 5.07 -45.27
CA LEU A 34 5.42 6.21 -44.38
C LEU A 34 4.91 7.43 -45.16
N LYS A 35 5.44 7.67 -46.36
CA LYS A 35 4.99 8.74 -47.26
C LYS A 35 3.55 8.51 -47.73
N SER A 36 3.19 7.25 -48.03
CA SER A 36 1.82 6.85 -48.41
C SER A 36 0.81 7.09 -47.28
N LEU A 37 1.05 6.53 -46.07
CA LEU A 37 0.15 6.70 -44.92
C LEU A 37 -0.02 8.16 -44.48
N LYS A 38 1.03 8.99 -44.63
CA LYS A 38 0.93 10.45 -44.41
C LYS A 38 0.05 11.15 -45.44
N ALA A 39 0.06 10.70 -46.69
CA ALA A 39 -0.82 11.22 -47.74
C ALA A 39 -2.29 10.81 -47.52
N GLU A 40 -2.56 9.57 -47.12
CA GLU A 40 -3.92 9.14 -46.73
C GLU A 40 -4.47 9.95 -45.56
N LEU A 41 -3.64 10.19 -44.53
CA LEU A 41 -4.05 11.00 -43.37
C LEU A 41 -4.26 12.48 -43.72
N ALA A 42 -3.58 13.01 -44.75
CA ALA A 42 -3.84 14.34 -45.29
C ALA A 42 -5.18 14.37 -46.06
N SER A 43 -5.43 13.39 -46.92
CA SER A 43 -6.69 13.22 -47.65
C SER A 43 -7.90 13.09 -46.69
N LEU A 44 -7.80 12.24 -45.67
CA LEU A 44 -8.83 12.08 -44.65
C LEU A 44 -9.12 13.37 -43.87
N LYS A 45 -8.11 14.21 -43.58
CA LYS A 45 -8.33 15.54 -42.97
C LYS A 45 -9.09 16.48 -43.90
N GLN A 46 -8.78 16.45 -45.20
CA GLN A 46 -9.43 17.29 -46.21
C GLN A 46 -10.89 16.87 -46.44
N ILE A 47 -11.16 15.57 -46.50
CA ILE A 47 -12.52 14.99 -46.59
C ILE A 47 -13.36 15.34 -45.35
N LEU A 48 -12.76 15.36 -44.15
CA LEU A 48 -13.46 15.66 -42.90
C LEU A 48 -13.66 17.18 -42.63
N GLY A 49 -13.31 18.07 -43.56
CA GLY A 49 -13.73 19.48 -43.54
C GLY A 49 -13.20 20.35 -42.39
N LEU A 50 -12.23 19.87 -41.60
CA LEU A 50 -11.74 20.54 -40.39
C LEU A 50 -10.87 21.77 -40.71
N LYS A 51 -11.51 22.91 -40.95
CA LYS A 51 -10.90 24.26 -40.88
C LYS A 51 -11.19 24.91 -39.54
N ASN A 52 -10.24 25.75 -39.09
CA ASN A 52 -10.32 26.46 -37.82
C ASN A 52 -11.52 27.42 -37.77
N VAL A 53 -12.29 27.38 -36.69
CA VAL A 53 -13.35 28.37 -36.38
C VAL A 53 -12.99 29.08 -35.08
N LEU A 54 -12.92 30.41 -35.15
CA LEU A 54 -12.83 31.30 -33.99
C LEU A 54 -14.26 31.70 -33.60
N LEU A 55 -14.63 31.48 -32.35
CA LEU A 55 -15.84 32.04 -31.73
C LEU A 55 -15.46 32.51 -30.33
N GLY A 56 -15.86 33.74 -29.98
CA GLY A 56 -15.47 34.38 -28.73
C GLY A 56 -16.66 34.97 -27.98
N GLY A 57 -16.58 34.89 -26.65
CA GLY A 57 -17.27 35.78 -25.71
C GLY A 57 -18.79 35.65 -25.59
N LEU A 58 -19.25 35.14 -24.45
CA LEU A 58 -20.34 35.74 -23.68
C LEU A 58 -20.21 35.37 -22.20
N PHE A 59 -20.59 36.29 -21.32
CA PHE A 59 -20.59 36.09 -19.86
C PHE A 59 -21.96 35.63 -19.38
N SER A 60 -22.02 34.97 -18.21
CA SER A 60 -23.27 34.55 -17.57
C SER A 60 -23.52 35.24 -16.23
N HIS A 61 -24.79 35.50 -15.95
CA HIS A 61 -25.33 35.64 -14.60
C HIS A 61 -26.37 34.52 -14.36
N PRO A 62 -26.62 34.10 -13.12
CA PRO A 62 -27.39 32.90 -12.83
C PRO A 62 -28.92 33.14 -12.82
N PHE A 63 -29.72 32.13 -13.18
CA PHE A 63 -30.59 31.42 -12.23
C PHE A 63 -31.28 30.17 -12.86
N THR A 64 -31.37 29.10 -12.07
CA THR A 64 -32.30 27.93 -12.08
C THR A 64 -32.83 27.26 -13.36
N ASP A 65 -32.81 25.91 -13.25
CA ASP A 65 -33.68 24.88 -13.84
C ASP A 65 -33.47 24.31 -15.26
N SER A 66 -33.39 22.97 -15.25
CA SER A 66 -33.65 21.99 -16.30
C SER A 66 -33.26 22.30 -17.76
N GLY A 67 -32.01 21.92 -18.09
CA GLY A 67 -31.66 21.16 -19.30
C GLY A 67 -31.96 21.78 -20.68
N TYR A 68 -30.90 22.07 -21.44
CA TYR A 68 -31.02 22.46 -22.85
C TYR A 68 -30.24 21.54 -23.80
N SER A 69 -30.91 21.15 -24.87
CA SER A 69 -30.32 20.71 -26.14
C SER A 69 -29.97 21.92 -27.01
N ASP A 70 -28.90 21.85 -27.78
CA ASP A 70 -28.54 22.90 -28.74
C ASP A 70 -29.65 23.10 -29.78
N ALA A 71 -30.15 24.33 -29.91
CA ALA A 71 -31.09 24.75 -30.94
C ALA A 71 -30.61 26.06 -31.59
N ILE A 72 -30.53 26.06 -32.92
CA ILE A 72 -30.10 27.21 -33.71
C ILE A 72 -31.32 28.08 -34.02
N ALA A 73 -31.17 29.40 -33.89
CA ALA A 73 -32.17 30.38 -34.34
C ALA A 73 -31.56 31.29 -35.42
N GLU A 74 -32.20 31.34 -36.58
CA GLU A 74 -31.80 32.21 -37.69
C GLU A 74 -32.30 33.65 -37.50
N THR A 75 -31.70 34.60 -38.21
CA THR A 75 -31.99 36.03 -38.07
C THR A 75 -33.14 36.49 -38.97
N SER A 76 -34.05 37.31 -38.43
CA SER A 76 -34.95 38.11 -39.26
C SER A 76 -35.40 39.42 -38.59
N SER A 77 -35.80 40.34 -39.46
CA SER A 77 -35.90 41.78 -39.34
C SER A 77 -37.10 42.38 -38.58
N TYR A 78 -36.85 43.53 -37.93
CA TYR A 78 -37.69 44.75 -37.86
C TYR A 78 -39.08 44.80 -37.16
N SER A 79 -39.26 45.90 -36.40
CA SER A 79 -40.48 46.68 -36.12
C SER A 79 -41.67 46.10 -35.33
N SER A 80 -41.99 46.78 -34.21
CA SER A 80 -43.34 46.98 -33.60
C SER A 80 -44.19 45.75 -33.20
N SER A 81 -44.89 45.68 -32.06
CA SER A 81 -45.58 46.76 -31.30
C SER A 81 -46.10 46.28 -29.93
N TYR A 82 -46.37 47.26 -29.03
CA TYR A 82 -47.40 47.30 -27.96
C TYR A 82 -47.76 46.09 -27.06
N VAL A 83 -47.55 46.29 -25.74
CA VAL A 83 -48.53 46.11 -24.62
C VAL A 83 -49.13 44.69 -24.39
N SER A 84 -48.92 44.06 -23.22
CA SER A 84 -49.68 44.38 -22.00
C SER A 84 -49.01 44.02 -20.66
N SER A 85 -49.50 44.68 -19.60
CA SER A 85 -49.39 44.40 -18.15
C SER A 85 -49.60 42.91 -17.74
N THR A 86 -49.13 42.41 -16.59
CA THR A 86 -49.20 43.02 -15.23
C THR A 86 -48.03 42.72 -14.28
N THR A 87 -47.61 43.75 -13.54
CA THR A 87 -46.90 43.69 -12.24
C THR A 87 -47.96 43.63 -11.09
N PRO A 88 -47.67 43.65 -9.76
CA PRO A 88 -46.41 43.85 -9.01
C PRO A 88 -46.18 42.75 -7.91
N LYS A 89 -45.26 42.80 -6.93
CA LYS A 89 -44.51 43.87 -6.25
C LYS A 89 -43.08 43.47 -5.87
N SER A 90 -42.24 44.49 -5.64
CA SER A 90 -40.90 44.39 -5.05
C SER A 90 -40.90 44.75 -3.56
N VAL A 91 -39.79 44.44 -2.88
CA VAL A 91 -39.31 45.16 -1.68
C VAL A 91 -37.80 45.42 -1.86
N TYR A 92 -37.32 46.60 -1.50
CA TYR A 92 -35.93 47.06 -1.66
C TYR A 92 -35.26 47.32 -0.31
N SER A 93 -33.93 47.11 -0.24
CA SER A 93 -32.98 48.03 0.43
C SER A 93 -31.52 47.52 0.22
N THR A 94 -30.80 47.94 -0.82
CA THR A 94 -29.94 49.14 -0.90
C THR A 94 -28.71 49.17 0.02
N CYS A 95 -27.53 49.18 -0.59
CA CYS A 95 -26.43 50.07 -0.20
C CYS A 95 -25.60 50.42 -1.45
N SER A 96 -24.79 51.49 -1.43
CA SER A 96 -24.51 52.28 -2.64
C SER A 96 -23.05 52.69 -2.86
N CYS A 97 -22.72 52.87 -4.16
CA CYS A 97 -21.66 53.69 -4.78
C CYS A 97 -20.19 53.55 -4.33
N GLY A 98 -19.30 53.40 -5.31
CA GLY A 98 -17.84 53.34 -5.12
C GLY A 98 -17.07 53.23 -6.44
N SER A 99 -17.24 54.19 -7.36
CA SER A 99 -16.67 54.12 -8.70
C SER A 99 -15.21 54.58 -8.76
N GLN A 100 -14.29 53.69 -9.14
CA GLN A 100 -12.99 54.07 -9.73
C GLN A 100 -12.73 53.28 -11.01
N ARG A 101 -12.06 53.93 -11.97
CA ARG A 101 -11.67 53.34 -13.26
C ARG A 101 -10.19 52.97 -13.22
N THR A 102 -9.86 51.73 -13.53
CA THR A 102 -8.50 51.34 -13.99
C THR A 102 -8.61 50.45 -15.21
N SER A 103 -7.84 50.79 -16.24
CA SER A 103 -7.71 50.14 -17.55
C SER A 103 -7.84 48.62 -17.57
N ALA A 104 -8.76 48.10 -18.39
CA ALA A 104 -8.76 46.70 -18.79
C ALA A 104 -7.62 46.44 -19.80
N SER A 105 -6.56 45.78 -19.37
CA SER A 105 -5.54 45.20 -20.26
C SER A 105 -6.07 43.89 -20.86
N SER A 106 -6.07 43.76 -22.17
CA SER A 106 -6.49 42.53 -22.84
C SER A 106 -5.44 41.42 -22.70
N SER A 107 -5.71 40.40 -21.89
CA SER A 107 -5.05 39.10 -21.99
C SER A 107 -5.98 38.09 -22.68
N SER A 108 -5.48 37.47 -23.74
CA SER A 108 -6.16 36.36 -24.42
C SER A 108 -5.77 35.05 -23.71
N ASP A 109 -6.46 34.74 -22.62
CA ASP A 109 -6.15 33.58 -21.78
C ASP A 109 -6.43 32.27 -22.54
N PHE A 110 -5.39 31.75 -23.19
CA PHE A 110 -5.33 30.33 -23.55
C PHE A 110 -5.50 29.53 -22.27
N CYS A 111 -6.65 28.85 -22.12
CA CYS A 111 -6.93 27.99 -20.98
C CYS A 111 -5.89 26.87 -20.94
N SER A 112 -4.86 27.06 -20.11
CA SER A 112 -3.86 26.03 -19.85
C SER A 112 -4.56 24.83 -19.22
N ARG A 113 -4.15 23.64 -19.65
CA ARG A 113 -4.71 22.37 -19.18
C ARG A 113 -3.58 21.62 -18.46
N PRO A 114 -3.20 22.06 -17.24
CA PRO A 114 -2.01 21.57 -16.56
C PRO A 114 -2.20 20.11 -16.11
N ASP A 115 -1.09 19.37 -16.06
CA ASP A 115 -1.06 18.02 -15.49
C ASP A 115 -1.03 18.01 -13.96
N ASP A 116 -0.85 19.20 -13.34
CA ASP A 116 -0.92 19.42 -11.90
C ASP A 116 -1.82 20.62 -11.57
N LEU A 117 -2.78 20.42 -10.67
CA LEU A 117 -3.66 21.50 -10.24
C LEU A 117 -2.94 22.57 -9.40
N SER A 118 -1.75 22.28 -8.85
CA SER A 118 -0.94 23.31 -8.16
C SER A 118 -0.40 24.39 -9.11
N GLN A 119 -0.38 24.12 -10.42
CA GLN A 119 0.14 25.01 -11.47
C GLN A 119 -0.98 25.76 -12.23
N MET A 120 -2.21 25.77 -11.71
CA MET A 120 -3.34 26.49 -12.33
C MET A 120 -3.15 28.01 -12.29
N SER A 121 -3.18 28.64 -13.46
CA SER A 121 -3.26 30.10 -13.62
C SER A 121 -4.70 30.61 -13.42
N GLY A 122 -4.90 31.53 -12.48
CA GLY A 122 -6.20 32.16 -12.20
C GLY A 122 -6.75 31.83 -10.80
N PRO A 123 -8.01 32.21 -10.51
CA PRO A 123 -8.59 32.00 -9.18
C PRO A 123 -8.88 30.51 -8.93
N LEU A 124 -8.43 29.98 -7.80
CA LEU A 124 -8.49 28.56 -7.42
C LEU A 124 -9.89 28.10 -6.91
N THR A 125 -10.96 28.66 -7.48
CA THR A 125 -12.34 28.32 -7.15
C THR A 125 -12.65 26.83 -7.37
N GLU A 126 -13.66 26.33 -6.65
CA GLU A 126 -14.23 25.01 -6.90
C GLU A 126 -14.65 24.82 -8.38
N GLU A 127 -15.25 25.85 -8.99
CA GLU A 127 -15.66 25.82 -10.39
C GLU A 127 -14.49 25.72 -11.38
N SER A 128 -13.41 26.49 -11.20
CA SER A 128 -12.26 26.46 -12.11
C SER A 128 -11.55 25.11 -12.04
N ILE A 129 -11.41 24.54 -10.84
CA ILE A 129 -10.88 23.18 -10.63
C ILE A 129 -11.77 22.15 -11.34
N LEU A 130 -13.10 22.19 -11.16
CA LEU A 130 -14.02 21.27 -11.82
C LEU A 130 -14.01 21.43 -13.36
N LYS A 131 -13.88 22.65 -13.88
CA LYS A 131 -13.76 22.94 -15.32
C LYS A 131 -12.49 22.31 -15.90
N VAL A 132 -11.33 22.44 -15.25
CA VAL A 132 -10.07 21.80 -15.70
C VAL A 132 -10.17 20.27 -15.64
N LEU A 133 -10.72 19.71 -14.56
CA LEU A 133 -10.88 18.26 -14.42
C LEU A 133 -11.82 17.67 -15.49
N HIS A 134 -12.93 18.34 -15.79
CA HIS A 134 -13.85 17.96 -16.86
C HIS A 134 -13.25 18.14 -18.27
N GLN A 135 -12.38 19.13 -18.49
CA GLN A 135 -11.62 19.25 -19.74
C GLN A 135 -10.63 18.08 -19.91
N ARG A 136 -9.80 17.79 -18.90
CA ARG A 136 -8.88 16.64 -18.91
C ARG A 136 -9.62 15.33 -19.17
N TRP A 137 -10.79 15.16 -18.54
CA TRP A 137 -11.69 14.03 -18.81
C TRP A 137 -12.07 13.87 -20.28
N LYS A 138 -12.51 14.96 -20.93
CA LYS A 138 -12.90 14.94 -22.36
C LYS A 138 -11.76 14.56 -23.29
N PHE A 139 -10.50 14.82 -22.91
CA PHE A 139 -9.32 14.37 -23.65
C PHE A 139 -8.85 12.94 -23.28
N GLY A 140 -9.52 12.27 -22.34
CA GLY A 140 -9.20 10.91 -21.89
C GLY A 140 -8.17 10.83 -20.75
N GLU A 141 -7.72 11.96 -20.22
CA GLU A 141 -6.76 12.04 -19.10
C GLU A 141 -7.45 11.73 -17.78
N CYS A 142 -7.42 10.44 -17.41
CA CYS A 142 -8.03 9.94 -16.18
C CYS A 142 -7.19 10.22 -14.92
N GLN A 143 -6.01 10.85 -15.03
CA GLN A 143 -5.07 11.10 -13.94
C GLN A 143 -4.58 12.55 -13.95
N THR A 144 -4.51 13.18 -12.78
CA THR A 144 -4.07 14.57 -12.58
C THR A 144 -3.35 14.68 -11.24
N ARG A 145 -2.25 15.44 -11.16
CA ARG A 145 -1.52 15.66 -9.89
C ARG A 145 -2.13 16.83 -9.11
N ILE A 146 -1.88 16.85 -7.80
CA ILE A 146 -2.14 17.96 -6.89
C ILE A 146 -0.93 18.04 -5.94
N GLY A 147 0.16 18.60 -6.44
CA GLY A 147 1.45 18.50 -5.79
C GLY A 147 1.91 17.04 -5.62
N PRO A 148 2.21 16.54 -4.42
CA PRO A 148 2.56 15.13 -4.17
C PRO A 148 1.34 14.18 -4.18
N VAL A 149 0.11 14.70 -4.17
CA VAL A 149 -1.13 13.88 -4.18
C VAL A 149 -1.52 13.55 -5.62
N LEU A 150 -1.98 12.32 -5.87
CA LEU A 150 -2.45 11.90 -7.19
C LEU A 150 -3.98 11.72 -7.21
N LEU A 151 -4.65 12.42 -8.12
CA LEU A 151 -6.08 12.27 -8.38
C LEU A 151 -6.30 11.34 -9.59
N THR A 152 -7.14 10.31 -9.42
CA THR A 152 -7.46 9.33 -10.47
C THR A 152 -8.97 9.12 -10.60
N PHE A 153 -9.46 9.12 -11.84
CA PHE A 153 -10.87 8.96 -12.20
C PHE A 153 -11.12 7.58 -12.79
N ASN A 154 -12.20 6.91 -12.39
CA ASN A 154 -12.59 5.62 -12.98
C ASN A 154 -13.44 5.83 -14.26
N PRO A 155 -13.00 5.40 -15.45
CA PRO A 155 -13.80 5.50 -16.68
C PRO A 155 -14.83 4.38 -16.86
N HIS A 156 -14.94 3.45 -15.91
CA HIS A 156 -15.89 2.33 -15.93
C HIS A 156 -15.91 1.52 -17.25
N ARG A 157 -14.77 1.45 -17.96
CA ARG A 157 -14.61 0.79 -19.28
C ARG A 157 -14.72 -0.75 -19.26
N GLY A 158 -15.24 -1.34 -18.19
CA GLY A 158 -15.43 -2.79 -18.08
C GLY A 158 -14.15 -3.65 -18.06
N ILE A 159 -12.95 -3.04 -18.11
CA ILE A 159 -11.67 -3.76 -18.17
C ILE A 159 -11.58 -4.75 -16.98
N PRO A 160 -11.54 -6.07 -17.24
CA PRO A 160 -11.50 -7.06 -16.18
C PRO A 160 -10.28 -6.87 -15.30
N ILE A 161 -10.49 -6.87 -13.98
CA ILE A 161 -9.43 -6.60 -13.00
C ILE A 161 -8.32 -7.67 -13.05
N GLN A 162 -8.64 -8.91 -13.47
CA GLN A 162 -7.66 -9.95 -13.81
C GLN A 162 -6.68 -9.51 -14.92
N GLN A 163 -7.17 -8.78 -15.92
CA GLN A 163 -6.35 -8.25 -17.02
C GLN A 163 -5.53 -7.02 -16.61
N ALA A 164 -5.81 -6.37 -15.46
CA ALA A 164 -4.96 -5.28 -14.95
C ALA A 164 -3.52 -5.75 -14.67
N PHE A 165 -3.36 -7.03 -14.30
CA PHE A 165 -2.07 -7.70 -14.18
C PHE A 165 -1.43 -8.11 -15.54
N GLN A 166 -2.17 -8.01 -16.65
CA GLN A 166 -1.74 -8.42 -18.00
C GLN A 166 -1.47 -7.24 -18.95
N TYR A 167 -2.30 -6.18 -18.98
CA TYR A 167 -2.14 -5.00 -19.87
C TYR A 167 -0.75 -4.34 -19.81
N SER A 168 0.15 -4.68 -20.73
CA SER A 168 1.53 -4.16 -20.76
C SER A 168 1.66 -2.78 -21.41
N GLN A 169 0.62 -2.29 -22.07
CA GLN A 169 0.68 -1.14 -22.99
C GLN A 169 0.24 0.22 -22.37
N LEU A 170 0.23 0.36 -21.04
CA LEU A 170 0.19 1.68 -20.42
C LEU A 170 1.62 2.23 -20.36
N GLY A 171 1.92 3.18 -21.23
CA GLY A 171 3.27 3.72 -21.42
C GLY A 171 3.90 4.29 -20.14
N GLN A 172 5.24 4.28 -20.11
CA GLN A 172 6.08 4.59 -18.93
C GLN A 172 5.81 5.97 -18.29
N ASN A 173 5.13 6.88 -19.00
CA ASN A 173 4.82 8.24 -18.57
C ASN A 173 3.50 8.40 -17.80
N LEU A 174 2.79 7.32 -17.42
CA LEU A 174 1.59 7.45 -16.58
C LEU A 174 1.94 7.93 -15.15
N PRO A 175 1.19 8.89 -14.56
CA PRO A 175 1.39 9.34 -13.19
C PRO A 175 1.38 8.24 -12.12
N LEU A 176 0.55 7.18 -12.24
CA LEU A 176 0.63 6.02 -11.34
C LEU A 176 1.96 5.24 -11.44
N SER A 177 2.59 5.21 -12.62
CA SER A 177 3.90 4.58 -12.81
C SER A 177 5.01 5.45 -12.21
N GLN A 178 4.93 6.77 -12.41
CA GLN A 178 5.82 7.75 -11.77
C GLN A 178 5.74 7.65 -10.24
N LEU A 179 4.54 7.48 -9.67
CA LEU A 179 4.35 7.26 -8.24
C LEU A 179 5.06 5.98 -7.75
N ALA A 180 4.92 4.86 -8.47
CA ALA A 180 5.61 3.61 -8.12
C ALA A 180 7.15 3.76 -8.17
N CYS A 181 7.70 4.50 -9.15
CA CYS A 181 9.12 4.86 -9.18
C CYS A 181 9.52 5.71 -7.97
N ASN A 182 8.76 6.78 -7.66
CA ASN A 182 9.07 7.69 -6.56
C ASN A 182 9.04 7.00 -5.19
N VAL A 183 8.08 6.09 -4.96
CA VAL A 183 8.00 5.26 -3.75
C VAL A 183 9.22 4.34 -3.64
N LEU A 184 9.63 3.70 -4.73
CA LEU A 184 10.80 2.82 -4.76
C LEU A 184 12.13 3.55 -4.56
N ASN A 185 12.26 4.78 -5.11
CA ASN A 185 13.41 5.63 -4.90
C ASN A 185 13.44 6.14 -3.44
N ASN A 186 12.34 6.70 -2.93
CA ASN A 186 12.25 7.16 -1.54
C ASN A 186 12.58 6.06 -0.52
N LEU A 187 12.16 4.81 -0.76
CA LEU A 187 12.51 3.65 0.07
C LEU A 187 14.03 3.46 0.16
N HIS A 188 14.72 3.53 -0.97
CA HIS A 188 16.16 3.33 -1.07
C HIS A 188 16.96 4.54 -0.57
N ASP A 189 16.52 5.75 -0.92
CA ASP A 189 17.25 7.00 -0.70
C ASP A 189 17.05 7.58 0.70
N LYS A 190 15.87 7.37 1.32
CA LYS A 190 15.58 7.83 2.70
C LYS A 190 15.85 6.76 3.76
N GLY A 191 16.02 5.50 3.37
CA GLY A 191 16.05 4.37 4.31
C GLY A 191 14.69 3.97 4.92
N LEU A 192 13.66 4.80 4.79
CA LEU A 192 12.35 4.64 5.45
C LEU A 192 11.36 3.76 4.68
N SER A 193 10.58 2.97 5.40
CA SER A 193 9.39 2.29 4.86
C SER A 193 8.35 3.30 4.33
N GLN A 194 7.54 2.86 3.37
CA GLN A 194 6.62 3.70 2.59
C GLN A 194 5.18 3.22 2.74
N ALA A 195 4.18 4.12 2.68
CA ALA A 195 2.77 3.75 2.58
C ALA A 195 2.05 4.50 1.46
N ILE A 196 1.28 3.78 0.65
CA ILE A 196 0.38 4.32 -0.37
C ILE A 196 -1.07 4.14 0.10
N ILE A 197 -1.78 5.25 0.26
CA ILE A 197 -3.11 5.31 0.88
C ILE A 197 -4.15 5.67 -0.18
N LEU A 198 -5.15 4.80 -0.37
CA LEU A 198 -6.16 4.94 -1.42
C LEU A 198 -7.50 5.44 -0.84
N CYS A 199 -7.86 6.70 -1.11
CA CYS A 199 -9.09 7.32 -0.59
C CYS A 199 -10.21 7.41 -1.66
N GLY A 200 -11.47 7.48 -1.24
CA GLY A 200 -12.63 7.73 -2.11
C GLY A 200 -13.85 6.81 -1.89
N GLU A 201 -14.94 7.04 -2.61
CA GLU A 201 -16.21 6.30 -2.47
C GLU A 201 -16.17 4.86 -3.03
N SER A 202 -17.18 4.03 -2.76
CA SER A 202 -17.34 2.75 -3.46
C SER A 202 -17.53 2.97 -4.97
N GLY A 203 -16.96 2.07 -5.78
CA GLY A 203 -16.96 2.20 -7.24
C GLY A 203 -15.84 3.09 -7.82
N SER A 204 -15.14 3.87 -7.00
CA SER A 204 -14.18 4.87 -7.49
C SER A 204 -12.85 4.34 -8.04
N GLY A 205 -12.67 3.02 -8.07
CA GLY A 205 -11.51 2.37 -8.72
C GLY A 205 -10.32 2.03 -7.81
N LYS A 206 -10.38 2.28 -6.49
CA LYS A 206 -9.26 2.02 -5.55
C LYS A 206 -8.58 0.66 -5.74
N THR A 207 -9.30 -0.47 -5.69
CA THR A 207 -8.70 -1.80 -5.87
C THR A 207 -8.04 -2.02 -7.25
N TYR A 208 -8.50 -1.34 -8.30
CA TYR A 208 -7.84 -1.35 -9.61
C TYR A 208 -6.52 -0.56 -9.57
N ALA A 209 -6.52 0.63 -8.97
CA ALA A 209 -5.30 1.41 -8.74
C ALA A 209 -4.29 0.65 -7.85
N SER A 210 -4.76 -0.01 -6.79
CA SER A 210 -3.94 -0.86 -5.90
C SER A 210 -3.22 -1.96 -6.67
N GLN A 211 -3.91 -2.68 -7.56
CA GLN A 211 -3.32 -3.77 -8.33
C GLN A 211 -2.40 -3.27 -9.45
N LEU A 212 -2.71 -2.12 -10.06
CA LEU A 212 -1.83 -1.49 -11.03
C LEU A 212 -0.52 -1.01 -10.37
N LEU A 213 -0.60 -0.39 -9.18
CA LEU A 213 0.58 0.00 -8.39
C LEU A 213 1.43 -1.21 -7.99
N LEU A 214 0.81 -2.24 -7.42
CA LEU A 214 1.46 -3.50 -7.06
C LEU A 214 2.22 -4.08 -8.27
N ARG A 215 1.59 -4.10 -9.46
CA ARG A 215 2.24 -4.54 -10.69
C ARG A 215 3.43 -3.66 -11.10
N GLN A 216 3.31 -2.33 -11.05
CA GLN A 216 4.44 -1.49 -11.44
C GLN A 216 5.63 -1.64 -10.48
N ILE A 217 5.39 -1.84 -9.17
CA ILE A 217 6.46 -2.14 -8.20
C ILE A 217 7.19 -3.46 -8.58
N TYR A 218 6.45 -4.49 -8.98
CA TYR A 218 7.02 -5.76 -9.47
C TYR A 218 7.84 -5.56 -10.77
N ASN A 219 7.26 -4.88 -11.77
CA ASN A 219 7.94 -4.56 -13.03
C ASN A 219 9.27 -3.82 -12.79
N LEU A 220 9.26 -2.79 -11.92
CA LEU A 220 10.41 -1.95 -11.60
C LEU A 220 11.50 -2.69 -10.80
N LYS A 221 11.15 -3.75 -10.07
CA LYS A 221 12.12 -4.68 -9.45
C LYS A 221 12.57 -5.82 -10.40
N GLY A 222 12.26 -5.73 -11.69
CA GLY A 222 12.65 -6.74 -12.69
C GLY A 222 11.86 -8.05 -12.61
N GLN A 223 10.89 -8.17 -11.71
CA GLN A 223 10.03 -9.35 -11.58
C GLN A 223 8.79 -9.15 -12.47
N GLY A 224 8.97 -9.37 -13.78
CA GLY A 224 7.91 -9.30 -14.77
C GLY A 224 6.78 -10.30 -14.53
N SER A 225 5.72 -10.22 -15.34
CA SER A 225 4.48 -10.99 -15.21
C SER A 225 4.65 -12.51 -15.16
N ASP A 226 5.77 -13.02 -15.67
CA ASP A 226 6.08 -14.44 -15.70
C ASP A 226 6.76 -14.99 -14.45
N SER A 227 7.19 -14.12 -13.53
CA SER A 227 7.77 -14.53 -12.26
C SER A 227 6.79 -15.34 -11.42
N GLN A 228 7.27 -16.42 -10.79
CA GLN A 228 6.44 -17.24 -9.89
C GLN A 228 5.95 -16.42 -8.69
N SER A 229 6.76 -15.48 -8.18
CA SER A 229 6.38 -14.54 -7.12
C SER A 229 5.18 -13.66 -7.49
N PHE A 230 5.06 -13.28 -8.77
CA PHE A 230 3.95 -12.47 -9.29
C PHE A 230 2.72 -13.32 -9.59
N LYS A 231 2.91 -14.53 -10.11
CA LYS A 231 1.83 -15.52 -10.33
C LYS A 231 1.13 -15.89 -9.01
N LEU A 232 1.90 -16.14 -7.94
CA LEU A 232 1.39 -16.38 -6.59
C LEU A 232 0.57 -15.19 -6.05
N VAL A 233 1.09 -13.97 -6.16
CA VAL A 233 0.41 -12.75 -5.64
C VAL A 233 -0.81 -12.36 -6.49
N THR A 234 -0.80 -12.67 -7.79
CA THR A 234 -1.96 -12.55 -8.68
C THR A 234 -3.05 -13.56 -8.31
N ALA A 235 -2.69 -14.82 -8.07
CA ALA A 235 -3.60 -15.87 -7.62
C ALA A 235 -4.21 -15.53 -6.24
N ALA A 236 -3.39 -15.08 -5.29
CA ALA A 236 -3.85 -14.57 -4.00
C ALA A 236 -4.85 -13.42 -4.16
N SER A 237 -4.51 -12.41 -4.97
CA SER A 237 -5.39 -11.27 -5.24
C SER A 237 -6.74 -11.69 -5.86
N HIS A 238 -6.76 -12.72 -6.71
CA HIS A 238 -7.99 -13.25 -7.31
C HIS A 238 -8.84 -14.01 -6.28
N VAL A 239 -8.24 -14.91 -5.51
CA VAL A 239 -8.91 -15.68 -4.44
C VAL A 239 -9.52 -14.76 -3.38
N LEU A 240 -8.76 -13.77 -2.89
CA LEU A 240 -9.24 -12.82 -1.89
C LEU A 240 -10.38 -11.95 -2.43
N ARG A 241 -10.38 -11.59 -3.73
CA ARG A 241 -11.50 -10.89 -4.34
C ARG A 241 -12.76 -11.76 -4.43
N ALA A 242 -12.67 -13.00 -4.89
CA ALA A 242 -13.83 -13.90 -4.97
C ALA A 242 -14.50 -14.12 -3.60
N LEU A 243 -13.69 -14.24 -2.54
CA LEU A 243 -14.11 -14.43 -1.15
C LEU A 243 -14.63 -13.15 -0.46
N SER A 244 -14.50 -11.96 -1.09
CA SER A 244 -14.84 -10.68 -0.45
C SER A 244 -15.68 -9.71 -1.29
N THR A 245 -15.92 -9.99 -2.58
CA THR A 245 -16.68 -9.08 -3.44
C THR A 245 -18.16 -9.44 -3.53
N VAL A 246 -18.99 -8.41 -3.67
CA VAL A 246 -20.46 -8.45 -3.70
C VAL A 246 -20.98 -7.53 -4.82
N LYS A 247 -22.10 -7.89 -5.46
CA LYS A 247 -22.85 -6.99 -6.35
C LYS A 247 -23.87 -6.19 -5.54
N THR A 248 -23.75 -4.87 -5.64
CA THR A 248 -24.63 -3.87 -5.01
C THR A 248 -25.20 -2.97 -6.11
N PRO A 249 -26.34 -2.28 -5.91
CA PRO A 249 -26.96 -1.46 -6.95
C PRO A 249 -26.02 -0.37 -7.49
N ALA A 250 -25.18 0.20 -6.63
CA ALA A 250 -24.22 1.23 -6.97
C ALA A 250 -22.83 0.69 -7.38
N ASN A 251 -22.57 -0.62 -7.30
CA ASN A 251 -21.27 -1.23 -7.62
C ASN A 251 -21.36 -2.77 -7.77
N PRO A 252 -21.12 -3.35 -8.97
CA PRO A 252 -21.21 -4.81 -9.20
C PRO A 252 -20.01 -5.62 -8.67
N SER A 253 -18.97 -4.96 -8.16
CA SER A 253 -17.78 -5.60 -7.59
C SER A 253 -17.31 -4.83 -6.33
N ALA A 254 -18.24 -4.59 -5.41
CA ALA A 254 -17.96 -3.95 -4.14
C ALA A 254 -17.14 -4.87 -3.21
N THR A 255 -15.91 -4.46 -2.89
CA THR A 255 -15.07 -5.15 -1.90
C THR A 255 -15.65 -4.97 -0.49
N ARG A 256 -16.00 -6.07 0.19
CA ARG A 256 -16.57 -6.14 1.55
C ARG A 256 -15.58 -6.64 2.61
N MET A 257 -14.29 -6.64 2.28
CA MET A 257 -13.18 -6.94 3.18
C MET A 257 -12.11 -5.85 2.99
N GLY A 258 -11.68 -5.20 4.07
CA GLY A 258 -10.56 -4.25 4.00
C GLY A 258 -9.23 -5.00 4.06
N CYS A 259 -8.27 -4.65 3.19
CA CYS A 259 -6.98 -5.35 3.14
C CYS A 259 -5.81 -4.43 2.83
N THR A 260 -4.82 -4.42 3.71
CA THR A 260 -3.53 -3.75 3.47
C THR A 260 -2.53 -4.78 2.95
N THR A 261 -1.90 -4.48 1.81
CA THR A 261 -0.83 -5.31 1.22
C THR A 261 0.52 -4.76 1.67
N GLU A 262 1.26 -5.49 2.51
CA GLU A 262 2.67 -5.21 2.80
C GLU A 262 3.54 -5.89 1.74
N ILE A 263 4.47 -5.14 1.17
CA ILE A 263 5.47 -5.60 0.22
C ILE A 263 6.84 -5.46 0.91
N GLY A 264 7.48 -6.57 1.26
CA GLY A 264 8.81 -6.57 1.86
C GLY A 264 9.89 -6.55 0.78
N ILE A 265 10.83 -5.62 0.90
CA ILE A 265 11.97 -5.45 -0.01
C ILE A 265 13.27 -5.61 0.77
N SER A 266 14.21 -6.34 0.17
CA SER A 266 15.57 -6.54 0.65
C SER A 266 16.57 -5.93 -0.34
N SER A 267 17.85 -5.91 0.06
CA SER A 267 18.98 -5.54 -0.81
C SER A 267 19.10 -6.40 -2.08
N LYS A 268 18.48 -7.58 -2.13
CA LYS A 268 18.50 -8.51 -3.27
C LYS A 268 17.25 -8.43 -4.16
N GLY A 269 16.22 -7.68 -3.75
CA GLY A 269 14.95 -7.57 -4.48
C GLY A 269 13.73 -7.77 -3.59
N LEU A 270 12.69 -8.41 -4.13
CA LEU A 270 11.44 -8.65 -3.44
C LEU A 270 11.55 -9.86 -2.49
N ASP A 271 11.42 -9.63 -1.18
CA ASP A 271 11.49 -10.66 -0.13
C ASP A 271 10.14 -11.37 0.06
N ARG A 272 9.05 -10.61 0.11
CA ARG A 272 7.72 -11.15 0.46
C ARG A 272 6.58 -10.23 0.08
N VAL A 273 5.38 -10.77 0.06
CA VAL A 273 4.12 -10.02 0.12
C VAL A 273 3.22 -10.61 1.22
N ARG A 274 2.66 -9.76 2.08
CA ARG A 274 1.68 -10.15 3.11
C ARG A 274 0.37 -9.38 2.92
N PHE A 275 -0.74 -10.09 3.04
CA PHE A 275 -2.09 -9.51 3.04
C PHE A 275 -2.63 -9.45 4.47
N HIS A 276 -2.95 -8.24 4.94
CA HIS A 276 -3.48 -8.00 6.29
C HIS A 276 -4.98 -7.68 6.22
N PRO A 277 -5.87 -8.62 6.60
CA PRO A 277 -7.32 -8.40 6.58
C PRO A 277 -7.76 -7.59 7.81
N MET A 278 -8.20 -6.36 7.60
CA MET A 278 -8.67 -5.53 8.71
C MET A 278 -10.02 -6.04 9.24
N TRP A 279 -11.02 -6.19 8.37
CA TRP A 279 -12.36 -6.71 8.70
C TRP A 279 -13.04 -7.34 7.47
N ILE A 280 -14.09 -8.12 7.70
CA ILE A 280 -14.97 -8.70 6.67
C ILE A 280 -16.44 -8.60 7.09
N ASP A 281 -17.35 -8.31 6.15
CA ASP A 281 -18.79 -8.16 6.42
C ASP A 281 -19.51 -9.53 6.57
N GLN A 282 -19.18 -10.21 7.66
CA GLN A 282 -19.61 -11.56 7.98
C GLN A 282 -21.14 -11.74 8.12
N CYS A 283 -21.90 -10.66 8.34
CA CYS A 283 -23.36 -10.78 8.46
C CYS A 283 -24.04 -11.10 7.12
N ARG A 284 -23.41 -10.75 5.99
CA ARG A 284 -23.89 -11.09 4.64
C ARG A 284 -23.92 -12.58 4.38
N VAL A 285 -22.96 -13.32 4.98
CA VAL A 285 -22.87 -14.79 4.89
C VAL A 285 -24.21 -15.43 5.27
N VAL A 286 -24.94 -14.84 6.21
CA VAL A 286 -26.19 -15.37 6.78
C VAL A 286 -27.44 -14.60 6.29
N ARG A 287 -27.38 -13.26 6.26
CA ARG A 287 -28.51 -12.40 5.94
C ARG A 287 -28.25 -11.63 4.65
N SER A 288 -28.97 -11.99 3.60
CA SER A 288 -29.02 -11.18 2.38
C SER A 288 -29.75 -9.85 2.66
N LEU A 289 -29.46 -8.81 1.86
CA LEU A 289 -30.29 -7.59 1.79
C LEU A 289 -31.27 -7.76 0.62
N SER A 290 -32.33 -6.96 0.57
CA SER A 290 -33.27 -6.97 -0.57
C SER A 290 -32.59 -6.58 -1.89
N ASP A 291 -31.61 -5.66 -1.81
CA ASP A 291 -31.06 -4.97 -2.98
C ASP A 291 -29.58 -5.33 -3.27
N GLU A 292 -28.91 -6.07 -2.37
CA GLU A 292 -27.49 -6.45 -2.51
C GLU A 292 -27.32 -7.97 -2.52
N SER A 293 -26.45 -8.49 -3.40
CA SER A 293 -26.19 -9.93 -3.50
C SER A 293 -25.48 -10.47 -2.27
N ASN A 294 -25.44 -11.81 -2.16
CA ASN A 294 -24.46 -12.47 -1.32
C ASN A 294 -23.04 -12.41 -1.94
N PHE A 295 -22.03 -12.93 -1.23
CA PHE A 295 -20.65 -12.99 -1.74
C PHE A 295 -20.56 -13.75 -3.07
N HIS A 296 -19.79 -13.21 -4.03
CA HIS A 296 -19.72 -13.72 -5.40
C HIS A 296 -19.32 -15.20 -5.48
N ILE A 297 -18.40 -15.67 -4.63
CA ILE A 297 -18.02 -17.09 -4.55
C ILE A 297 -19.21 -18.04 -4.35
N LEU A 298 -20.24 -17.64 -3.61
CA LEU A 298 -21.40 -18.51 -3.33
C LEU A 298 -22.30 -18.70 -4.56
N LYS A 299 -22.42 -17.67 -5.42
CA LYS A 299 -23.07 -17.78 -6.73
C LYS A 299 -22.20 -18.56 -7.73
N GLN A 300 -20.93 -18.18 -7.84
CA GLN A 300 -19.93 -18.81 -8.69
C GLN A 300 -19.84 -20.33 -8.45
N MET A 301 -19.88 -20.76 -7.18
CA MET A 301 -19.85 -22.18 -6.81
C MET A 301 -21.10 -22.95 -7.28
N ILE A 302 -22.31 -22.40 -7.09
CA ILE A 302 -23.55 -23.05 -7.53
C ILE A 302 -23.62 -23.15 -9.06
N VAL A 303 -23.07 -22.19 -9.79
CA VAL A 303 -22.97 -22.25 -11.26
C VAL A 303 -21.87 -23.22 -11.71
N GLY A 304 -20.64 -23.02 -11.23
CA GLY A 304 -19.43 -23.63 -11.79
C GLY A 304 -19.09 -25.05 -11.31
N LEU A 305 -19.61 -25.54 -10.18
CA LEU A 305 -19.39 -26.93 -9.76
C LEU A 305 -19.99 -27.92 -10.77
N THR A 306 -19.24 -28.97 -11.08
CA THR A 306 -19.68 -30.09 -11.94
C THR A 306 -20.85 -30.85 -11.30
N PRO A 307 -21.67 -31.59 -12.08
CA PRO A 307 -22.77 -32.39 -11.52
C PRO A 307 -22.28 -33.43 -10.52
N GLU A 308 -21.10 -34.03 -10.71
CA GLU A 308 -20.50 -34.95 -9.74
C GLU A 308 -20.11 -34.27 -8.44
N GLU A 309 -19.46 -33.09 -8.49
CA GLU A 309 -19.10 -32.35 -7.29
C GLU A 309 -20.36 -31.88 -6.55
N LYS A 310 -21.42 -31.48 -7.25
CA LYS A 310 -22.72 -31.17 -6.65
C LYS A 310 -23.34 -32.37 -5.94
N VAL A 311 -23.18 -33.58 -6.44
CA VAL A 311 -23.59 -34.81 -5.72
C VAL A 311 -22.71 -35.05 -4.49
N LYS A 312 -21.38 -34.99 -4.65
CA LYS A 312 -20.39 -35.18 -3.55
C LYS A 312 -20.52 -34.12 -2.44
N LEU A 313 -21.05 -32.94 -2.75
CA LEU A 313 -21.25 -31.82 -1.82
C LEU A 313 -22.70 -31.67 -1.31
N HIS A 314 -23.60 -32.60 -1.64
CA HIS A 314 -25.03 -32.54 -1.29
C HIS A 314 -25.77 -31.27 -1.80
N LEU A 315 -25.36 -30.72 -2.95
CA LEU A 315 -25.94 -29.55 -3.61
C LEU A 315 -26.79 -29.91 -4.85
N LYS A 316 -27.24 -31.17 -4.97
CA LYS A 316 -28.05 -31.64 -6.10
C LYS A 316 -29.45 -31.02 -6.05
N GLY A 317 -29.81 -30.22 -7.05
CA GLY A 317 -31.09 -29.50 -7.11
C GLY A 317 -31.06 -28.08 -6.53
N CYS A 318 -29.95 -27.67 -5.92
CA CYS A 318 -29.76 -26.30 -5.44
C CYS A 318 -29.58 -25.32 -6.62
N SER A 319 -30.66 -24.65 -7.02
CA SER A 319 -30.61 -23.49 -7.92
C SER A 319 -30.39 -22.19 -7.13
N ALA A 320 -29.79 -21.17 -7.76
CA ALA A 320 -29.72 -19.82 -7.21
C ALA A 320 -31.12 -19.20 -6.96
N SER A 321 -32.15 -19.67 -7.67
CA SER A 321 -33.57 -19.32 -7.43
C SER A 321 -34.19 -20.03 -6.22
N ASN A 322 -33.74 -21.26 -5.92
CA ASN A 322 -34.35 -22.11 -4.89
C ASN A 322 -33.70 -21.88 -3.53
N MET A 323 -32.45 -21.41 -3.51
CA MET A 323 -31.76 -21.01 -2.29
C MET A 323 -32.23 -19.63 -1.85
N ARG A 324 -32.95 -19.56 -0.71
CA ARG A 324 -33.32 -18.35 0.07
C ARG A 324 -32.15 -17.37 0.32
N CYS A 325 -30.93 -17.86 0.10
CA CYS A 325 -29.65 -17.21 0.27
C CYS A 325 -29.16 -16.39 -0.94
N LEU A 326 -29.58 -16.75 -2.16
CA LEU A 326 -28.95 -16.33 -3.42
C LEU A 326 -29.88 -15.57 -4.39
N SER A 327 -31.17 -15.49 -4.08
CA SER A 327 -32.19 -14.80 -4.87
C SER A 327 -31.96 -13.30 -4.93
N SER A 328 -31.27 -12.83 -5.97
CA SER A 328 -31.29 -11.45 -6.45
C SER A 328 -32.04 -11.38 -7.77
N SER A 329 -32.88 -10.36 -7.97
CA SER A 329 -33.87 -10.25 -9.06
C SER A 329 -33.32 -10.08 -10.49
N GLU A 330 -32.01 -10.21 -10.70
CA GLU A 330 -31.36 -10.04 -12.00
C GLU A 330 -30.71 -11.33 -12.49
N SER A 331 -30.80 -11.58 -13.80
CA SER A 331 -30.06 -12.63 -14.49
C SER A 331 -28.58 -12.25 -14.63
N ASP A 332 -27.76 -12.66 -13.67
CA ASP A 332 -26.30 -12.62 -13.82
C ASP A 332 -25.86 -13.54 -14.97
N ASP A 333 -24.83 -13.12 -15.72
CA ASP A 333 -24.22 -13.91 -16.80
C ASP A 333 -23.62 -15.22 -16.25
N VAL A 334 -24.22 -16.33 -16.67
CA VAL A 334 -23.92 -17.69 -16.20
C VAL A 334 -22.54 -18.16 -16.68
N ASP A 335 -22.16 -17.83 -17.91
CA ASP A 335 -20.86 -18.24 -18.46
C ASP A 335 -19.73 -17.39 -17.86
N HIS A 336 -19.95 -16.10 -17.65
CA HIS A 336 -19.01 -15.26 -16.90
C HIS A 336 -18.83 -15.73 -15.45
N LEU A 337 -19.91 -16.09 -14.74
CA LEU A 337 -19.82 -16.68 -13.39
C LEU A 337 -19.04 -18.01 -13.40
N ARG A 338 -19.23 -18.84 -14.42
CA ARG A 338 -18.50 -20.11 -14.60
C ARG A 338 -17.01 -19.88 -14.84
N ILE A 339 -16.66 -18.94 -15.72
CA ILE A 339 -15.26 -18.55 -16.00
C ILE A 339 -14.58 -18.04 -14.72
N GLN A 340 -15.26 -17.17 -13.96
CA GLN A 340 -14.73 -16.68 -12.68
C GLN A 340 -14.48 -17.79 -11.66
N PHE A 341 -15.37 -18.79 -11.58
CA PHE A 341 -15.18 -19.96 -10.71
C PHE A 341 -13.99 -20.83 -11.13
N GLU A 342 -13.78 -21.03 -12.43
CA GLU A 342 -12.63 -21.81 -12.92
C GLU A 342 -11.30 -21.06 -12.70
N CYS A 343 -11.27 -19.74 -12.88
CA CYS A 343 -10.13 -18.92 -12.48
C CYS A 343 -9.86 -19.00 -10.96
N PHE A 344 -10.90 -19.08 -10.13
CA PHE A 344 -10.76 -19.29 -8.68
C PHE A 344 -10.21 -20.68 -8.33
N ARG A 345 -10.70 -21.73 -8.99
CA ARG A 345 -10.18 -23.10 -8.87
C ARG A 345 -8.69 -23.19 -9.24
N SER A 346 -8.32 -22.61 -10.37
CA SER A 346 -6.93 -22.52 -10.83
C SER A 346 -6.03 -21.77 -9.83
N ALA A 347 -6.52 -20.63 -9.31
CA ALA A 347 -5.78 -19.83 -8.34
C ALA A 347 -5.59 -20.53 -6.97
N LEU A 348 -6.57 -21.31 -6.48
CA LEU A 348 -6.40 -22.14 -5.28
C LEU A 348 -5.33 -23.23 -5.48
N SER A 349 -5.31 -23.87 -6.66
CA SER A 349 -4.27 -24.83 -7.04
C SER A 349 -2.88 -24.18 -7.08
N THR A 350 -2.76 -22.99 -7.69
CA THR A 350 -1.51 -22.19 -7.71
C THR A 350 -0.98 -21.85 -6.31
N LEU A 351 -1.86 -21.68 -5.32
CA LEU A 351 -1.52 -21.38 -3.92
C LEU A 351 -1.28 -22.64 -3.07
N GLY A 352 -1.41 -23.84 -3.65
CA GLY A 352 -1.36 -25.10 -2.90
C GLY A 352 -2.39 -25.15 -1.78
N ILE A 353 -3.66 -24.89 -2.12
CA ILE A 353 -4.84 -24.98 -1.24
C ILE A 353 -5.80 -26.03 -1.81
N GLU A 354 -6.18 -27.01 -0.98
CA GLU A 354 -7.10 -28.07 -1.38
C GLU A 354 -8.51 -27.53 -1.69
N PHE A 355 -8.89 -27.57 -2.96
CA PHE A 355 -10.16 -27.07 -3.47
C PHE A 355 -11.35 -27.72 -2.76
N MET A 356 -11.35 -29.05 -2.62
CA MET A 356 -12.47 -29.78 -2.01
C MET A 356 -12.65 -29.45 -0.52
N ASP A 357 -11.59 -29.13 0.22
CA ASP A 357 -11.70 -28.77 1.63
C ASP A 357 -12.38 -27.40 1.80
N VAL A 358 -12.05 -26.43 0.94
CA VAL A 358 -12.75 -25.14 0.90
C VAL A 358 -14.20 -25.33 0.46
N MET A 359 -14.46 -26.09 -0.60
CA MET A 359 -15.82 -26.29 -1.12
C MET A 359 -16.73 -27.06 -0.15
N ARG A 360 -16.21 -28.02 0.64
CA ARG A 360 -16.97 -28.68 1.72
C ARG A 360 -17.48 -27.68 2.75
N VAL A 361 -16.62 -26.76 3.21
CA VAL A 361 -17.01 -25.75 4.20
C VAL A 361 -17.99 -24.74 3.60
N MET A 362 -17.75 -24.27 2.37
CA MET A 362 -18.69 -23.35 1.69
C MET A 362 -20.06 -23.99 1.45
N SER A 363 -20.12 -25.29 1.13
CA SER A 363 -21.37 -26.04 0.98
C SER A 363 -22.10 -26.21 2.32
N ALA A 364 -21.38 -26.52 3.39
CA ALA A 364 -21.95 -26.58 4.75
C ALA A 364 -22.48 -25.21 5.21
N VAL A 365 -21.79 -24.11 4.90
CA VAL A 365 -22.23 -22.73 5.18
C VAL A 365 -23.52 -22.38 4.42
N LEU A 366 -23.70 -22.86 3.18
CA LEU A 366 -24.96 -22.69 2.45
C LEU A 366 -26.10 -23.52 3.06
N LEU A 367 -25.87 -24.80 3.37
CA LEU A 367 -26.90 -25.68 3.90
C LEU A 367 -27.33 -25.31 5.33
N LEU A 368 -26.40 -24.82 6.18
CA LEU A 368 -26.70 -24.28 7.52
C LEU A 368 -27.72 -23.14 7.52
N ARG A 369 -27.90 -22.41 6.40
CA ARG A 369 -28.88 -21.32 6.26
C ARG A 369 -30.27 -21.79 5.84
N ASN A 370 -30.41 -23.05 5.42
CA ASN A 370 -31.69 -23.66 5.07
C ASN A 370 -32.33 -24.35 6.29
N LEU A 371 -31.57 -24.59 7.37
CA LEU A 371 -32.09 -25.07 8.65
C LEU A 371 -32.95 -23.98 9.31
N GLU A 372 -34.21 -24.32 9.64
CA GLU A 372 -35.08 -23.47 10.44
C GLU A 372 -35.68 -24.27 11.61
N PHE A 373 -35.27 -23.94 12.84
CA PHE A 373 -35.82 -24.52 14.07
C PHE A 373 -37.16 -23.85 14.42
N GLN A 374 -38.12 -24.61 14.96
CA GLN A 374 -39.47 -24.12 15.32
C GLN A 374 -39.96 -24.67 16.68
N ASP A 375 -40.69 -23.84 17.43
CA ASP A 375 -41.17 -24.11 18.80
C ASP A 375 -42.54 -24.83 18.80
N ASN A 376 -42.56 -26.16 18.64
CA ASN A 376 -43.81 -26.94 18.53
C ASN A 376 -44.46 -27.33 19.89
N GLY A 377 -44.08 -26.68 21.00
CA GLY A 377 -44.64 -26.94 22.33
C GLY A 377 -44.22 -28.26 23.01
N GLY A 378 -43.34 -29.03 22.37
CA GLY A 378 -42.68 -30.21 22.97
C GLY A 378 -41.41 -29.83 23.75
N TYR A 379 -40.72 -30.85 24.30
CA TYR A 379 -39.43 -30.68 24.96
C TYR A 379 -38.24 -30.55 24.01
N GLU A 380 -38.39 -30.96 22.74
CA GLU A 380 -37.39 -30.82 21.69
C GLU A 380 -37.89 -29.87 20.60
N LEU A 381 -36.96 -29.18 19.93
CA LEU A 381 -37.28 -28.25 18.84
C LEU A 381 -37.47 -29.02 17.53
N ASP A 382 -38.53 -28.70 16.79
CA ASP A 382 -38.73 -29.26 15.46
C ASP A 382 -37.81 -28.56 14.44
N MET A 383 -37.53 -29.26 13.33
CA MET A 383 -36.57 -28.82 12.31
C MET A 383 -37.14 -28.96 10.90
N ASN A 384 -37.40 -27.82 10.27
CA ASN A 384 -37.41 -27.74 8.82
C ASN A 384 -35.96 -27.80 8.33
N GLY A 385 -35.52 -29.01 7.94
CA GLY A 385 -34.14 -29.27 7.49
C GLY A 385 -33.57 -30.65 7.86
N ASN A 386 -34.41 -31.69 7.98
CA ASN A 386 -34.02 -33.00 8.51
C ASN A 386 -33.10 -33.83 7.59
N GLU A 387 -32.87 -33.41 6.34
CA GLU A 387 -31.81 -33.97 5.48
C GLU A 387 -30.57 -33.06 5.50
N GLU A 388 -30.78 -31.75 5.44
CA GLU A 388 -29.75 -30.70 5.47
C GLU A 388 -28.85 -30.81 6.71
N ILE A 389 -29.38 -31.12 7.89
CA ILE A 389 -28.54 -31.30 9.09
C ILE A 389 -27.62 -32.53 8.97
N LYS A 390 -28.07 -33.59 8.29
CA LYS A 390 -27.27 -34.79 8.00
C LYS A 390 -26.22 -34.51 6.92
N PHE A 391 -26.56 -33.72 5.90
CA PHE A 391 -25.63 -33.27 4.87
C PHE A 391 -24.55 -32.35 5.45
N VAL A 392 -24.93 -31.37 6.29
CA VAL A 392 -23.99 -30.51 7.02
C VAL A 392 -23.07 -31.34 7.92
N SER A 393 -23.60 -32.30 8.68
CA SER A 393 -22.78 -33.13 9.57
C SER A 393 -21.81 -34.02 8.79
N SER A 394 -22.25 -34.59 7.66
CA SER A 394 -21.40 -35.32 6.69
C SER A 394 -20.27 -34.44 6.15
N LEU A 395 -20.59 -33.26 5.61
CA LEU A 395 -19.62 -32.32 5.04
C LEU A 395 -18.58 -31.85 6.07
N LEU A 396 -19.01 -31.56 7.29
CA LEU A 396 -18.16 -31.14 8.40
C LEU A 396 -17.45 -32.31 9.12
N GLY A 397 -17.79 -33.56 8.80
CA GLY A 397 -17.17 -34.75 9.38
C GLY A 397 -17.53 -35.03 10.84
N ILE A 398 -18.71 -34.63 11.29
CA ILE A 398 -19.21 -34.73 12.68
C ILE A 398 -20.52 -35.54 12.75
N SER A 399 -20.94 -35.96 13.94
CA SER A 399 -22.25 -36.60 14.14
C SER A 399 -23.39 -35.57 14.08
N GLY A 400 -24.43 -35.88 13.30
CA GLY A 400 -25.63 -35.04 13.19
C GLY A 400 -26.40 -34.88 14.50
N VAL A 401 -26.40 -35.92 15.35
CA VAL A 401 -27.01 -35.85 16.71
C VAL A 401 -26.22 -34.90 17.61
N SER A 402 -24.88 -34.93 17.54
CA SER A 402 -24.04 -33.99 18.28
C SER A 402 -24.21 -32.56 17.79
N LEU A 403 -24.31 -32.36 16.46
CA LEU A 403 -24.59 -31.06 15.86
C LEU A 403 -25.96 -30.51 16.32
N TYR A 404 -27.01 -31.33 16.30
CA TYR A 404 -28.34 -30.96 16.79
C TYR A 404 -28.29 -30.47 18.24
N HIS A 405 -27.72 -31.27 19.15
CA HIS A 405 -27.64 -30.87 20.56
C HIS A 405 -26.80 -29.60 20.77
N ALA A 406 -25.66 -29.44 20.10
CA ALA A 406 -24.81 -28.26 20.25
C ALA A 406 -25.46 -26.97 19.70
N LEU A 407 -26.42 -27.07 18.78
CA LEU A 407 -27.23 -25.94 18.31
C LEU A 407 -28.43 -25.66 19.24
N THR A 408 -29.12 -26.73 19.69
CA THR A 408 -30.36 -26.66 20.48
C THR A 408 -30.18 -26.59 21.99
N SER A 409 -28.95 -26.61 22.49
CA SER A 409 -28.66 -26.44 23.92
C SER A 409 -27.50 -25.48 24.16
N ARG A 410 -27.41 -24.99 25.39
CA ARG A 410 -26.40 -24.03 25.82
C ARG A 410 -26.12 -24.18 27.31
N THR A 411 -24.84 -24.22 27.65
CA THR A 411 -24.37 -24.20 29.03
C THR A 411 -24.16 -22.77 29.51
N HIS A 412 -24.61 -22.50 30.72
CA HIS A 412 -24.55 -21.21 31.41
C HIS A 412 -23.99 -21.40 32.82
N ILE A 413 -23.13 -20.48 33.27
CA ILE A 413 -22.71 -20.41 34.66
C ILE A 413 -23.75 -19.62 35.45
N HIS A 414 -24.29 -20.21 36.52
CA HIS A 414 -25.20 -19.53 37.46
C HIS A 414 -24.83 -19.93 38.90
N LYS A 415 -24.44 -18.96 39.73
CA LYS A 415 -23.93 -19.19 41.10
C LYS A 415 -22.85 -20.27 41.13
N ASP A 416 -21.83 -20.05 40.28
CA ASP A 416 -20.62 -20.87 40.12
C ASP A 416 -20.89 -22.34 39.74
N LYS A 417 -22.11 -22.65 39.30
CA LYS A 417 -22.51 -23.96 38.79
C LYS A 417 -22.85 -23.88 37.31
N ALA A 418 -22.36 -24.86 36.58
CA ALA A 418 -22.72 -25.09 35.19
C ALA A 418 -24.14 -25.65 35.11
N ILE A 419 -25.04 -24.91 34.47
CA ILE A 419 -26.40 -25.36 34.14
C ILE A 419 -26.49 -25.46 32.62
N LYS A 420 -26.76 -26.65 32.12
CA LYS A 420 -27.05 -26.87 30.70
C LYS A 420 -28.55 -26.75 30.46
N THR A 421 -28.94 -25.80 29.62
CA THR A 421 -30.33 -25.48 29.27
C THR A 421 -30.59 -25.74 27.80
N LEU A 422 -31.85 -26.07 27.45
CA LEU A 422 -32.30 -26.08 26.06
C LEU A 422 -32.53 -24.64 25.58
N CYS A 423 -32.32 -24.42 24.28
CA CYS A 423 -32.58 -23.17 23.59
C CYS A 423 -34.06 -23.08 23.17
N ASP A 424 -34.58 -21.86 23.02
CA ASP A 424 -35.76 -21.61 22.18
C ASP A 424 -35.36 -21.68 20.69
N ALA A 425 -36.34 -21.83 19.78
CA ALA A 425 -36.07 -21.83 18.34
C ALA A 425 -35.27 -20.59 17.91
N LYS A 426 -35.54 -19.42 18.51
CA LYS A 426 -34.82 -18.17 18.21
C LYS A 426 -33.33 -18.25 18.56
N LYS A 427 -32.95 -18.85 19.68
CA LYS A 427 -31.54 -19.05 20.08
C LYS A 427 -30.88 -20.20 19.30
N ALA A 428 -31.60 -21.27 19.00
CA ALA A 428 -31.10 -22.36 18.16
C ALA A 428 -30.77 -21.89 16.73
N ASN A 429 -31.68 -21.16 16.10
CA ASN A 429 -31.43 -20.50 14.81
C ASN A 429 -30.21 -19.55 14.89
N GLN A 430 -30.10 -18.71 15.93
CA GLN A 430 -28.90 -17.85 16.13
C GLN A 430 -27.59 -18.65 16.29
N ASN A 431 -27.62 -19.82 16.92
CA ASN A 431 -26.42 -20.66 17.06
C ASN A 431 -25.98 -21.20 15.70
N ALA A 432 -26.91 -21.55 14.81
CA ALA A 432 -26.63 -21.91 13.42
C ALA A 432 -26.12 -20.71 12.60
N GLU A 433 -26.72 -19.52 12.77
CA GLU A 433 -26.20 -18.27 12.19
C GLU A 433 -24.74 -18.01 12.61
N SER A 434 -24.41 -18.15 13.91
CA SER A 434 -23.04 -17.98 14.43
C SER A 434 -22.07 -19.03 13.88
N LEU A 435 -22.48 -20.29 13.75
CA LEU A 435 -21.65 -21.36 13.18
C LEU A 435 -21.34 -21.08 11.70
N ALA A 436 -22.33 -20.67 10.91
CA ALA A 436 -22.14 -20.35 9.49
C ALA A 436 -21.17 -19.17 9.30
N LYS A 437 -21.27 -18.11 10.12
CA LYS A 437 -20.28 -17.01 10.15
C LYS A 437 -18.88 -17.53 10.50
N ALA A 438 -18.76 -18.33 11.57
CA ALA A 438 -17.48 -18.79 12.08
C ALA A 438 -16.74 -19.65 11.05
N LEU A 439 -17.43 -20.60 10.44
CA LEU A 439 -16.88 -21.44 9.37
C LEU A 439 -16.36 -20.59 8.20
N TYR A 440 -17.19 -19.68 7.67
CA TYR A 440 -16.81 -18.82 6.55
C TYR A 440 -15.58 -17.93 6.88
N CYS A 441 -15.65 -17.17 7.97
CA CYS A 441 -14.60 -16.22 8.34
C CYS A 441 -13.29 -16.92 8.70
N ARG A 442 -13.34 -18.06 9.41
CA ARG A 442 -12.14 -18.83 9.76
C ARG A 442 -11.53 -19.49 8.52
N THR A 443 -12.33 -19.95 7.55
CA THR A 443 -11.81 -20.42 6.24
C THR A 443 -11.12 -19.29 5.47
N VAL A 444 -11.70 -18.09 5.40
CA VAL A 444 -11.05 -16.93 4.75
C VAL A 444 -9.73 -16.57 5.46
N LEU A 445 -9.70 -16.54 6.79
CA LEU A 445 -8.47 -16.30 7.55
C LEU A 445 -7.42 -17.42 7.37
N ALA A 446 -7.84 -18.68 7.25
CA ALA A 446 -6.93 -19.81 6.98
C ALA A 446 -6.32 -19.72 5.58
N ILE A 447 -7.12 -19.34 4.57
CA ILE A 447 -6.66 -19.07 3.20
C ILE A 447 -5.66 -17.91 3.20
N ILE A 448 -5.91 -16.81 3.93
CA ILE A 448 -4.97 -15.70 4.08
C ILE A 448 -3.67 -16.12 4.77
N LYS A 449 -3.74 -16.93 5.83
CA LYS A 449 -2.54 -17.49 6.49
C LYS A 449 -1.70 -18.35 5.54
N ARG A 450 -2.35 -19.15 4.68
CA ARG A 450 -1.67 -19.95 3.64
C ARG A 450 -1.06 -19.06 2.55
N ILE A 451 -1.79 -18.06 2.06
CA ILE A 451 -1.27 -17.05 1.12
C ILE A 451 -0.01 -16.36 1.69
N ASN A 452 -0.06 -15.87 2.93
CA ASN A 452 1.06 -15.18 3.59
C ASN A 452 2.23 -16.12 3.97
N SER A 453 2.02 -17.44 3.90
CA SER A 453 3.08 -18.45 4.03
C SER A 453 3.73 -18.78 2.69
N VAL A 454 3.01 -18.70 1.58
CA VAL A 454 3.49 -19.03 0.22
C VAL A 454 4.05 -17.79 -0.50
N CYS A 455 3.59 -16.58 -0.15
CA CYS A 455 4.12 -15.31 -0.67
C CYS A 455 5.38 -14.83 0.10
N ARG A 456 6.20 -15.77 0.59
CA ARG A 456 7.56 -15.54 1.10
C ARG A 456 8.54 -16.10 0.09
N PHE A 457 9.41 -15.27 -0.45
CA PHE A 457 10.27 -15.61 -1.58
C PHE A 457 11.70 -15.87 -1.07
N GLU A 458 11.90 -17.01 -0.43
CA GLU A 458 13.22 -17.42 0.03
C GLU A 458 14.21 -17.45 -1.13
N HIS A 459 15.21 -16.58 -1.09
CA HIS A 459 16.39 -16.67 -1.94
C HIS A 459 17.21 -17.89 -1.52
N HIS A 460 16.83 -19.08 -2.03
CA HIS A 460 17.63 -20.29 -1.92
C HIS A 460 19.06 -20.01 -2.38
N TYR A 461 20.00 -20.09 -1.44
CA TYR A 461 21.42 -20.09 -1.78
C TYR A 461 21.73 -21.39 -2.51
N ALA A 462 21.93 -21.32 -3.82
CA ALA A 462 22.54 -22.38 -4.60
C ALA A 462 24.05 -22.46 -4.26
N THR A 463 24.35 -22.87 -3.02
CA THR A 463 25.69 -23.21 -2.59
C THR A 463 26.15 -24.40 -3.42
N LEU A 464 27.19 -24.21 -4.23
CA LEU A 464 27.76 -25.25 -5.09
C LEU A 464 28.60 -26.26 -4.29
N THR A 465 27.93 -27.02 -3.43
CA THR A 465 28.42 -28.28 -2.87
C THR A 465 27.80 -29.43 -3.65
N ALA A 466 28.63 -30.34 -4.16
CA ALA A 466 28.19 -31.54 -4.88
C ALA A 466 27.28 -32.43 -3.99
N PRO A 467 26.38 -33.24 -4.57
CA PRO A 467 25.41 -34.00 -3.80
C PRO A 467 26.09 -35.05 -2.92
N GLY A 468 26.00 -34.86 -1.61
CA GLY A 468 25.97 -35.97 -0.65
C GLY A 468 24.54 -36.52 -0.55
N GLU A 469 24.42 -37.81 -0.27
CA GLU A 469 23.15 -38.54 -0.33
C GLU A 469 22.28 -38.35 0.94
N ASP A 470 21.07 -38.93 0.92
CA ASP A 470 20.11 -39.07 2.02
C ASP A 470 19.46 -37.80 2.63
N CYS A 471 18.42 -37.34 1.94
CA CYS A 471 17.17 -36.90 2.60
C CYS A 471 15.94 -37.27 1.73
N GLY A 472 15.50 -38.52 1.82
CA GLY A 472 14.36 -39.05 1.06
C GLY A 472 13.00 -38.53 1.56
N ILE A 473 12.14 -38.09 0.63
CA ILE A 473 10.75 -37.69 0.91
C ILE A 473 9.84 -38.93 0.82
N SER A 474 9.04 -39.23 1.86
CA SER A 474 7.72 -39.87 1.67
C SER A 474 6.80 -39.91 2.90
N ASN A 475 5.61 -39.31 2.73
CA ASN A 475 4.28 -39.80 3.08
C ASN A 475 3.96 -40.47 4.44
N CYS A 476 3.15 -39.75 5.23
CA CYS A 476 1.79 -40.13 5.65
C CYS A 476 1.43 -41.57 6.13
N SER A 477 0.92 -41.63 7.38
CA SER A 477 -0.07 -42.61 7.92
C SER A 477 0.40 -44.08 8.08
N SER A 478 -0.09 -44.89 9.03
CA SER A 478 -1.36 -44.88 9.79
C SER A 478 -1.32 -45.65 11.14
N CYS A 479 -2.28 -45.34 12.04
CA CYS A 479 -2.93 -46.16 13.09
C CYS A 479 -2.22 -47.28 13.93
N VAL A 480 -2.41 -47.21 15.27
CA VAL A 480 -2.71 -48.33 16.22
C VAL A 480 -1.55 -49.33 16.50
N SER A 481 -1.19 -49.73 17.75
CA SER A 481 -2.01 -50.19 18.90
C SER A 481 -1.42 -49.89 20.30
N LEU A 482 -2.25 -50.07 21.34
CA LEU A 482 -1.92 -50.31 22.77
C LEU A 482 -1.68 -51.84 23.02
N PRO A 483 -1.26 -52.37 24.20
CA PRO A 483 -1.39 -51.82 25.57
C PRO A 483 -0.23 -52.11 26.59
N GLN A 484 -0.47 -51.73 27.88
CA GLN A 484 0.28 -52.08 29.12
C GLN A 484 1.68 -51.40 29.29
N GLY A 485 2.11 -50.94 30.48
CA GLY A 485 1.48 -50.87 31.82
C GLY A 485 2.18 -49.83 32.74
N SER A 486 1.70 -49.66 33.97
CA SER A 486 2.12 -48.64 34.98
C SER A 486 2.53 -49.29 36.33
N PRO A 487 3.05 -48.57 37.36
CA PRO A 487 3.60 -47.19 37.48
C PRO A 487 5.12 -47.22 37.83
N THR A 488 5.90 -46.15 38.13
CA THR A 488 5.93 -45.20 39.29
C THR A 488 7.03 -44.12 39.06
N PRO A 489 7.15 -43.02 39.86
CA PRO A 489 7.91 -41.82 39.49
C PRO A 489 9.28 -41.62 40.20
N SER A 490 10.19 -40.84 39.58
CA SER A 490 11.37 -40.23 40.26
C SER A 490 11.83 -38.90 39.62
N VAL A 491 12.45 -38.06 40.46
CA VAL A 491 12.72 -36.62 40.28
C VAL A 491 14.09 -36.30 39.63
N SER A 492 14.16 -35.24 38.81
CA SER A 492 15.39 -34.54 38.33
C SER A 492 16.35 -35.36 37.41
N SER A 493 17.25 -34.78 36.60
CA SER A 493 17.94 -33.47 36.65
C SER A 493 18.31 -32.89 35.26
N TYR A 494 19.23 -31.90 35.21
CA TYR A 494 19.61 -31.11 34.03
C TYR A 494 20.78 -31.72 33.21
N ALA A 495 20.66 -31.69 31.87
CA ALA A 495 21.74 -31.55 30.87
C ALA A 495 21.08 -31.27 29.49
N SER A 496 21.20 -30.12 28.81
CA SER A 496 22.37 -29.38 28.31
C SER A 496 22.98 -29.94 27.01
N HIS A 497 22.40 -29.60 25.86
CA HIS A 497 23.04 -29.73 24.54
C HIS A 497 23.00 -28.42 23.74
N THR A 498 24.13 -27.72 23.81
CA THR A 498 24.68 -26.75 22.85
C THR A 498 23.89 -26.50 21.57
N THR A 499 23.31 -25.30 21.43
CA THR A 499 22.86 -24.75 20.15
C THR A 499 23.94 -23.84 19.58
N SER A 500 24.56 -24.21 18.45
CA SER A 500 25.60 -23.38 17.82
C SER A 500 24.97 -22.15 17.17
N THR A 501 25.07 -20.99 17.83
CA THR A 501 24.55 -19.71 17.34
C THR A 501 25.42 -19.16 16.20
N ALA A 502 25.10 -19.54 14.96
CA ALA A 502 25.57 -18.82 13.78
C ALA A 502 24.83 -17.47 13.70
N THR A 503 25.52 -16.37 14.01
CA THR A 503 24.93 -15.02 14.09
C THR A 503 24.61 -14.47 12.70
N LEU A 504 23.49 -14.89 12.13
CA LEU A 504 22.92 -14.25 10.94
C LEU A 504 22.45 -12.84 11.31
N THR A 505 23.13 -11.83 10.77
CA THR A 505 22.68 -10.44 10.85
C THR A 505 21.32 -10.30 10.15
N ALA A 506 20.29 -10.01 10.94
CA ALA A 506 18.94 -9.85 10.42
C ALA A 506 18.86 -8.60 9.54
N HIS A 507 18.88 -8.79 8.21
CA HIS A 507 18.62 -7.70 7.27
C HIS A 507 17.24 -7.10 7.55
N VAL A 508 17.20 -5.86 8.03
CA VAL A 508 15.97 -5.10 8.24
C VAL A 508 15.30 -4.89 6.88
N SER A 509 14.27 -5.69 6.60
CA SER A 509 13.49 -5.58 5.38
C SER A 509 12.67 -4.30 5.40
N GLN A 510 12.97 -3.37 4.50
CA GLN A 510 12.13 -2.19 4.29
C GLN A 510 10.78 -2.63 3.70
N THR A 511 9.71 -1.88 3.97
CA THR A 511 8.37 -2.25 3.50
C THR A 511 7.70 -1.13 2.70
N ILE A 512 6.93 -1.52 1.68
CA ILE A 512 5.93 -0.67 1.04
C ILE A 512 4.55 -1.23 1.41
N GLN A 513 3.72 -0.43 2.07
CA GLN A 513 2.34 -0.78 2.36
C GLN A 513 1.40 -0.16 1.31
N ILE A 514 0.40 -0.91 0.83
CA ILE A 514 -0.70 -0.38 0.00
C ILE A 514 -2.01 -0.62 0.75
N VAL A 515 -2.68 0.46 1.12
CA VAL A 515 -3.92 0.46 1.93
C VAL A 515 -5.14 0.58 0.99
N ASP A 516 -5.76 -0.55 0.64
CA ASP A 516 -7.01 -0.60 -0.13
C ASP A 516 -8.19 -0.92 0.79
N MET A 517 -8.91 0.13 1.21
CA MET A 517 -10.02 0.02 2.16
C MET A 517 -11.39 0.23 1.49
N PRO A 518 -12.46 -0.41 2.00
CA PRO A 518 -13.80 -0.28 1.42
C PRO A 518 -14.28 1.17 1.52
N GLY A 519 -14.47 1.80 0.38
CA GLY A 519 -14.82 3.23 0.30
C GLY A 519 -16.21 3.55 0.86
N PHE A 520 -16.43 4.85 1.10
CA PHE A 520 -17.69 5.39 1.59
C PHE A 520 -18.89 4.94 0.74
N GLN A 521 -20.00 4.64 1.41
CA GLN A 521 -21.22 4.08 0.82
C GLN A 521 -22.49 4.64 1.47
N SER A 522 -23.54 4.75 0.66
CA SER A 522 -24.91 4.93 1.13
C SER A 522 -25.81 4.00 0.31
N SER A 523 -26.47 3.06 0.97
CA SER A 523 -27.51 2.18 0.41
C SER A 523 -28.88 2.56 1.02
N ALA A 524 -29.98 2.01 0.51
CA ALA A 524 -31.32 2.23 1.09
C ALA A 524 -31.47 1.65 2.52
N CYS A 525 -30.64 0.66 2.89
CA CYS A 525 -30.59 0.08 4.22
C CYS A 525 -29.14 -0.12 4.67
N ASN A 526 -28.68 0.71 5.62
CA ASN A 526 -27.30 0.67 6.12
C ASN A 526 -27.24 0.01 7.50
N ARG A 527 -26.38 -1.01 7.63
CA ARG A 527 -26.14 -1.78 8.86
C ARG A 527 -24.78 -1.38 9.48
N LEU A 528 -24.43 -1.98 10.62
CA LEU A 528 -23.14 -1.76 11.28
C LEU A 528 -21.94 -1.95 10.33
N GLY A 529 -21.98 -2.92 9.40
CA GLY A 529 -20.94 -3.11 8.38
C GLY A 529 -20.73 -1.89 7.47
N GLN A 530 -21.81 -1.24 7.01
CA GLN A 530 -21.71 0.02 6.28
C GLN A 530 -21.21 1.18 7.18
N LEU A 531 -21.61 1.23 8.46
CA LEU A 531 -21.11 2.25 9.38
C LEU A 531 -19.58 2.14 9.58
N LEU A 532 -19.06 0.92 9.77
CA LEU A 532 -17.61 0.69 9.92
C LEU A 532 -16.84 0.99 8.61
N SER A 533 -17.44 0.73 7.44
CA SER A 533 -16.89 1.13 6.13
C SER A 533 -16.78 2.67 5.99
N ASN A 534 -17.82 3.39 6.39
CA ASN A 534 -17.85 4.86 6.32
C ASN A 534 -16.93 5.48 7.37
N LEU A 535 -16.90 4.93 8.58
CA LEU A 535 -15.98 5.32 9.66
C LEU A 535 -14.51 5.17 9.23
N CYS A 536 -14.15 4.08 8.57
CA CYS A 536 -12.80 3.89 8.02
C CYS A 536 -12.47 4.97 6.97
N SER A 537 -13.42 5.29 6.08
CA SER A 537 -13.23 6.35 5.08
C SER A 537 -13.07 7.75 5.71
N GLU A 538 -13.89 8.08 6.71
CA GLU A 538 -13.78 9.34 7.47
C GLU A 538 -12.46 9.41 8.26
N ARG A 539 -12.03 8.33 8.90
CA ARG A 539 -10.76 8.27 9.66
C ARG A 539 -9.53 8.40 8.75
N LEU A 540 -9.56 7.82 7.55
CA LEU A 540 -8.51 8.02 6.54
C LEU A 540 -8.48 9.47 6.02
N GLN A 541 -9.63 10.10 5.79
CA GLN A 541 -9.70 11.51 5.43
C GLN A 541 -9.23 12.42 6.58
N GLN A 542 -9.57 12.09 7.82
CA GLN A 542 -9.10 12.81 9.01
C GLN A 542 -7.57 12.70 9.14
N PHE A 543 -7.01 11.50 8.94
CA PHE A 543 -5.57 11.28 8.93
C PHE A 543 -4.88 12.13 7.85
N TYR A 544 -5.42 12.18 6.63
CA TYR A 544 -4.91 13.07 5.57
C TYR A 544 -4.96 14.55 5.98
N ASN A 545 -6.13 15.01 6.47
CA ASN A 545 -6.33 16.40 6.91
C ASN A 545 -5.33 16.78 8.02
N GLN A 546 -5.05 15.87 8.95
CA GLN A 546 -4.09 16.06 10.04
C GLN A 546 -2.64 15.99 9.55
N SER A 547 -2.27 14.99 8.73
CA SER A 547 -0.90 14.74 8.27
C SER A 547 -0.38 15.78 7.29
N THR A 548 -1.27 16.36 6.49
CA THR A 548 -0.91 17.26 5.40
C THR A 548 -1.34 18.69 5.70
N ILE A 549 -2.65 18.97 5.77
CA ILE A 549 -3.15 20.35 5.88
C ILE A 549 -2.84 20.94 7.26
N GLN A 550 -3.26 20.25 8.33
CA GLN A 550 -3.09 20.76 9.70
C GLN A 550 -1.61 20.79 10.12
N SER A 551 -0.81 19.82 9.66
CA SER A 551 0.65 19.78 9.92
C SER A 551 1.36 21.02 9.38
N SER A 552 1.24 21.31 8.07
CA SER A 552 1.89 22.47 7.46
C SER A 552 1.38 23.81 8.04
N LEU A 553 0.08 23.93 8.34
CA LEU A 553 -0.49 25.12 8.99
C LEU A 553 0.02 25.31 10.42
N LYS A 554 0.15 24.24 11.22
CA LYS A 554 0.73 24.29 12.57
C LYS A 554 2.20 24.70 12.52
N ALA A 555 2.98 24.13 11.60
CA ALA A 555 4.39 24.49 11.42
C ALA A 555 4.57 25.97 11.07
N CYS A 556 3.80 26.49 10.10
CA CYS A 556 3.83 27.92 9.75
C CYS A 556 3.45 28.81 10.95
N SER A 557 2.45 28.39 11.74
CA SER A 557 2.00 29.13 12.92
C SER A 557 3.05 29.16 14.04
N ALA A 558 3.76 28.04 14.27
CA ALA A 558 4.80 27.93 15.29
C ALA A 558 6.01 28.82 14.99
N ASP A 559 6.49 28.78 13.74
CA ASP A 559 7.59 29.60 13.24
C ASP A 559 7.15 31.06 12.90
N LYS A 560 5.90 31.44 13.22
CA LYS A 560 5.29 32.78 13.06
C LYS A 560 5.25 33.32 11.63
N ILE A 561 5.13 32.45 10.64
CA ILE A 561 5.06 32.81 9.22
C ILE A 561 3.67 33.35 8.87
N GLN A 562 3.66 34.51 8.21
CA GLN A 562 2.46 35.05 7.58
C GLN A 562 2.21 34.29 6.27
N CYS A 563 1.19 33.44 6.25
CA CYS A 563 0.67 32.84 5.03
C CYS A 563 -0.39 33.76 4.42
N ASP A 564 -0.15 34.27 3.21
CA ASP A 564 -1.07 35.19 2.51
C ASP A 564 -2.46 34.58 2.21
N VAL A 565 -2.58 33.25 2.29
CA VAL A 565 -3.81 32.49 2.01
C VAL A 565 -4.32 31.79 3.26
N ASN A 566 -5.51 32.17 3.70
CA ASN A 566 -6.26 31.51 4.77
C ASN A 566 -6.89 30.19 4.25
N ILE A 567 -6.16 29.09 4.36
CA ILE A 567 -6.59 27.76 3.90
C ILE A 567 -7.64 27.18 4.86
N THR A 568 -8.90 27.52 4.61
CA THR A 568 -10.05 26.96 5.34
C THR A 568 -10.34 25.54 4.85
N TYR A 569 -10.36 24.56 5.77
CA TYR A 569 -10.72 23.16 5.49
C TYR A 569 -11.77 22.66 6.51
N ASN A 570 -12.52 21.62 6.13
CA ASN A 570 -13.52 20.98 6.99
C ASN A 570 -12.85 19.91 7.86
N ASP A 571 -12.62 20.23 9.14
CA ASP A 571 -12.16 19.24 10.11
C ASP A 571 -13.30 18.27 10.47
N ASN A 572 -13.15 17.00 10.07
CA ASN A 572 -14.08 15.93 10.40
C ASN A 572 -13.75 15.23 11.74
N THR A 573 -12.77 15.71 12.51
CA THR A 573 -12.46 15.20 13.86
C THR A 573 -13.69 15.09 14.78
N PRO A 574 -14.60 16.08 14.87
CA PRO A 574 -15.80 15.94 15.69
C PRO A 574 -16.75 14.81 15.23
N LEU A 575 -16.81 14.55 13.93
CA LEU A 575 -17.61 13.47 13.34
C LEU A 575 -16.97 12.10 13.59
N VAL A 576 -15.64 11.99 13.50
CA VAL A 576 -14.94 10.74 13.85
C VAL A 576 -15.13 10.44 15.33
N ASN A 577 -14.91 11.41 16.21
CA ASN A 577 -15.03 11.22 17.66
C ASN A 577 -16.45 10.78 18.08
N LEU A 578 -17.49 11.37 17.49
CA LEU A 578 -18.90 10.98 17.67
C LEU A 578 -19.15 9.48 17.45
N ILE A 579 -18.46 8.85 16.50
CA ILE A 579 -18.63 7.43 16.20
C ILE A 579 -17.64 6.58 17.00
N TYR A 580 -16.37 7.01 17.07
CA TYR A 580 -15.22 6.18 17.41
C TYR A 580 -14.90 6.10 18.92
N ASP A 581 -15.20 7.18 19.67
CA ASP A 581 -14.79 7.34 21.07
C ASP A 581 -15.23 6.16 21.98
N GLN A 582 -14.31 5.74 22.85
CA GLN A 582 -14.54 4.70 23.85
C GLN A 582 -15.49 5.16 24.96
N GLY A 583 -15.46 6.46 25.33
CA GLY A 583 -16.26 7.02 26.42
C GLY A 583 -17.72 7.26 26.06
N LYS A 584 -17.95 8.08 25.02
CA LYS A 584 -19.26 8.63 24.61
C LYS A 584 -19.57 8.46 23.12
N GLY A 585 -18.71 7.76 22.37
CA GLY A 585 -18.91 7.49 20.95
C GLY A 585 -19.92 6.37 20.71
N LEU A 586 -20.56 6.36 19.53
CA LEU A 586 -21.55 5.34 19.16
C LEU A 586 -21.04 3.90 19.35
N LEU A 587 -19.77 3.63 19.04
CA LEU A 587 -19.17 2.30 19.23
C LEU A 587 -18.94 1.97 20.71
N GLY A 588 -18.51 2.93 21.54
CA GLY A 588 -18.43 2.75 23.00
C GLY A 588 -19.79 2.41 23.62
N ILE A 589 -20.84 3.13 23.24
CA ILE A 589 -22.22 2.88 23.70
C ILE A 589 -22.74 1.52 23.22
N LEU A 590 -22.42 1.13 21.98
CA LEU A 590 -22.79 -0.17 21.43
C LEU A 590 -22.09 -1.31 22.19
N ASP A 591 -20.82 -1.15 22.55
CA ASP A 591 -20.05 -2.12 23.33
C ASP A 591 -20.63 -2.27 24.75
N LYS A 592 -20.88 -1.15 25.46
CA LYS A 592 -21.60 -1.13 26.75
C LYS A 592 -22.91 -1.91 26.65
N THR A 593 -23.74 -1.59 25.64
CA THR A 593 -25.06 -2.19 25.44
C THR A 593 -24.99 -3.70 25.14
N CYS A 594 -23.96 -4.16 24.44
CA CYS A 594 -23.75 -5.58 24.15
C CYS A 594 -23.34 -6.39 25.38
N MET A 595 -22.57 -5.78 26.31
CA MET A 595 -22.11 -6.40 27.56
C MET A 595 -23.18 -6.44 28.67
N MET A 596 -24.24 -5.62 28.58
CA MET A 596 -25.34 -5.68 29.55
C MET A 596 -26.06 -7.04 29.50
N GLN A 597 -26.26 -7.64 30.69
CA GLN A 597 -26.92 -8.94 30.85
C GLN A 597 -28.46 -8.89 30.74
N ARG A 598 -29.05 -7.69 30.81
CA ARG A 598 -30.49 -7.46 30.59
C ARG A 598 -30.78 -7.32 29.09
N VAL A 599 -32.06 -7.19 28.72
CA VAL A 599 -32.50 -7.14 27.31
C VAL A 599 -31.82 -5.99 26.56
N SER A 600 -30.87 -6.33 25.70
CA SER A 600 -30.22 -5.40 24.78
C SER A 600 -30.86 -5.51 23.40
N ASP A 601 -31.48 -4.42 22.97
CA ASP A 601 -32.20 -4.28 21.72
C ASP A 601 -31.87 -2.93 21.06
N ALA A 602 -32.45 -2.64 19.90
CA ALA A 602 -32.23 -1.37 19.22
C ALA A 602 -32.67 -0.16 20.05
N LYS A 603 -33.67 -0.34 20.93
CA LYS A 603 -34.28 0.74 21.71
C LYS A 603 -33.40 1.11 22.90
N SER A 604 -32.85 0.14 23.63
CA SER A 604 -31.88 0.43 24.70
C SER A 604 -30.57 1.01 24.15
N PHE A 605 -30.11 0.57 22.97
CA PHE A 605 -29.00 1.22 22.27
C PHE A 605 -29.32 2.68 21.92
N LEU A 606 -30.45 2.95 21.24
CA LEU A 606 -30.83 4.30 20.83
C LEU A 606 -31.14 5.23 22.02
N GLN A 607 -31.64 4.70 23.13
CA GLN A 607 -31.78 5.45 24.39
C GLN A 607 -30.42 5.85 24.96
N GLY A 608 -29.45 4.94 25.02
CA GLY A 608 -28.08 5.25 25.43
C GLY A 608 -27.42 6.29 24.54
N VAL A 609 -27.59 6.16 23.22
CA VAL A 609 -27.12 7.15 22.22
C VAL A 609 -27.78 8.52 22.43
N THR A 610 -29.09 8.58 22.67
CA THR A 610 -29.80 9.85 22.90
C THR A 610 -29.40 10.52 24.23
N ALA A 611 -28.97 9.73 25.22
CA ALA A 611 -28.53 10.24 26.52
C ALA A 611 -27.05 10.65 26.57
N GLU A 612 -26.16 9.96 25.86
CA GLU A 612 -24.71 10.22 25.90
C GLU A 612 -24.16 11.04 24.70
N CYS A 613 -24.80 11.00 23.52
CA CYS A 613 -24.32 11.68 22.30
C CYS A 613 -25.09 12.96 21.97
N THR A 614 -24.59 14.12 22.42
CA THR A 614 -25.09 15.45 21.97
C THR A 614 -24.30 15.95 20.76
N SER A 615 -24.85 15.87 19.54
CA SER A 615 -24.20 16.40 18.32
C SER A 615 -25.20 16.70 17.20
N ASP A 616 -25.11 17.87 16.57
CA ASP A 616 -25.96 18.28 15.44
C ASP A 616 -25.81 17.39 14.18
N ARG A 617 -24.71 16.63 14.11
CA ARG A 617 -24.45 15.65 13.04
C ARG A 617 -25.18 14.32 13.25
N LEU A 618 -25.85 14.10 14.39
CA LEU A 618 -26.61 12.90 14.71
C LEU A 618 -28.10 13.21 14.88
N LYS A 619 -28.98 12.43 14.26
CA LYS A 619 -30.44 12.55 14.42
C LYS A 619 -31.09 11.18 14.54
N CYS A 620 -31.56 10.80 15.72
CA CYS A 620 -32.38 9.58 15.89
C CYS A 620 -33.73 9.74 15.16
N CYS A 621 -34.22 8.67 14.55
CA CYS A 621 -35.38 8.67 13.65
C CYS A 621 -36.25 7.43 13.87
N LYS A 622 -37.58 7.62 13.88
CA LYS A 622 -38.54 6.54 14.19
C LYS A 622 -38.16 5.88 15.54
N SER A 623 -38.44 4.58 15.73
CA SER A 623 -38.06 3.85 16.95
C SER A 623 -36.78 3.02 16.84
N GLU A 624 -36.24 2.83 15.63
CA GLU A 624 -35.17 1.86 15.35
C GLU A 624 -34.14 2.33 14.29
N SER A 625 -34.15 3.60 13.87
CA SER A 625 -33.14 4.15 12.96
C SER A 625 -32.51 5.47 13.45
N PHE A 626 -31.41 5.88 12.82
CA PHE A 626 -30.75 7.15 13.08
C PHE A 626 -29.95 7.61 11.86
N ILE A 627 -29.78 8.91 11.71
CA ILE A 627 -29.06 9.54 10.60
C ILE A 627 -27.76 10.15 11.11
N ILE A 628 -26.64 9.86 10.45
CA ILE A 628 -25.37 10.59 10.62
C ILE A 628 -25.15 11.48 9.40
N ASN A 629 -24.78 12.74 9.63
CA ASN A 629 -24.36 13.67 8.57
C ASN A 629 -22.85 13.56 8.32
N HIS A 630 -22.48 12.72 7.34
CA HIS A 630 -21.10 12.46 6.94
C HIS A 630 -20.53 13.55 6.03
N SER A 631 -19.21 13.52 5.80
CA SER A 631 -18.51 14.42 4.87
C SER A 631 -18.99 14.30 3.41
N ASN A 632 -19.61 13.17 3.05
CA ASN A 632 -20.23 12.92 1.75
C ASN A 632 -21.77 13.15 1.73
N GLY A 633 -22.39 13.49 2.89
CA GLY A 633 -23.84 13.70 3.04
C GLY A 633 -24.50 12.83 4.13
N PRO A 634 -25.82 12.96 4.35
CA PRO A 634 -26.56 12.20 5.36
C PRO A 634 -26.75 10.72 4.97
N VAL A 635 -26.66 9.82 5.96
CA VAL A 635 -26.89 8.37 5.81
C VAL A 635 -27.79 7.86 6.95
N GLU A 636 -28.93 7.23 6.62
CA GLU A 636 -29.80 6.55 7.60
C GLU A 636 -29.31 5.12 7.87
N TYR A 637 -29.11 4.80 9.15
CA TYR A 637 -28.68 3.51 9.67
C TYR A 637 -29.81 2.84 10.45
N ASN A 638 -29.96 1.51 10.29
CA ASN A 638 -30.93 0.71 11.05
C ASN A 638 -30.24 0.04 12.25
N ALA A 639 -30.70 0.36 13.46
CA ALA A 639 -30.13 -0.14 14.72
C ALA A 639 -30.53 -1.59 15.06
N SER A 640 -31.55 -2.18 14.41
CA SER A 640 -32.05 -3.54 14.71
C SER A 640 -30.97 -4.62 14.66
N ASP A 641 -30.07 -4.53 13.67
CA ASP A 641 -28.98 -5.50 13.46
C ASP A 641 -27.70 -5.15 14.23
N PHE A 642 -27.56 -3.94 14.82
CA PHE A 642 -26.31 -3.47 15.42
C PHE A 642 -25.88 -4.31 16.64
N VAL A 643 -26.76 -4.46 17.63
CA VAL A 643 -26.49 -5.21 18.87
C VAL A 643 -26.27 -6.70 18.59
N TRP A 644 -27.01 -7.27 17.63
CA TRP A 644 -26.83 -8.67 17.18
C TRP A 644 -25.50 -8.87 16.44
N THR A 645 -25.11 -7.93 15.57
CA THR A 645 -23.83 -7.98 14.86
C THR A 645 -22.65 -7.83 15.81
N ASN A 646 -22.72 -6.92 16.78
CA ASN A 646 -21.57 -6.60 17.63
C ASN A 646 -21.28 -7.67 18.70
N ARG A 647 -22.29 -8.44 19.13
CA ARG A 647 -22.14 -9.53 20.11
C ARG A 647 -21.23 -10.66 19.64
N ASP A 648 -21.32 -11.06 18.38
CA ASP A 648 -20.28 -11.79 17.63
C ASP A 648 -19.57 -12.99 18.32
N VAL A 649 -20.34 -13.81 19.05
CA VAL A 649 -19.84 -14.99 19.80
C VAL A 649 -20.41 -16.33 19.32
N ILE A 650 -19.62 -17.38 19.53
CA ILE A 650 -19.95 -18.80 19.37
C ILE A 650 -19.68 -19.55 20.68
N GLY A 651 -20.52 -20.54 21.02
CA GLY A 651 -20.41 -21.28 22.27
C GLY A 651 -19.42 -22.45 22.22
N ASP A 652 -18.87 -22.79 23.39
CA ASP A 652 -18.00 -23.95 23.60
C ASP A 652 -18.60 -25.27 23.15
N GLU A 653 -19.90 -25.48 23.32
CA GLU A 653 -20.61 -26.67 22.84
C GLU A 653 -20.47 -26.87 21.33
N VAL A 654 -20.55 -25.78 20.56
CA VAL A 654 -20.42 -25.80 19.09
C VAL A 654 -18.95 -25.92 18.68
N VAL A 655 -18.03 -25.23 19.35
CA VAL A 655 -16.59 -25.33 19.10
C VAL A 655 -16.07 -26.74 19.40
N GLY A 656 -16.56 -27.36 20.49
CA GLY A 656 -16.17 -28.69 20.95
C GLY A 656 -16.47 -29.81 19.94
N LEU A 657 -17.49 -29.65 19.08
CA LEU A 657 -17.77 -30.56 17.97
C LEU A 657 -16.54 -30.83 17.11
N PHE A 658 -15.73 -29.80 16.87
CA PHE A 658 -14.58 -29.83 15.97
C PHE A 658 -13.31 -30.38 16.63
N SER A 659 -13.41 -30.99 17.82
CA SER A 659 -12.29 -31.71 18.41
C SER A 659 -11.85 -32.90 17.56
N ARG A 660 -10.55 -33.22 17.57
CA ARG A 660 -9.96 -34.41 16.91
C ARG A 660 -10.49 -35.76 17.42
N LYS A 661 -11.37 -35.79 18.43
CA LYS A 661 -12.09 -37.00 18.89
C LYS A 661 -13.49 -37.15 18.29
N SER A 662 -14.07 -36.06 17.78
CA SER A 662 -15.47 -35.95 17.36
C SER A 662 -15.65 -35.49 15.91
N CYS A 663 -14.57 -34.97 15.30
CA CYS A 663 -14.51 -34.48 13.93
C CYS A 663 -13.47 -35.26 13.12
N ASN A 664 -13.93 -35.90 12.06
CA ASN A 664 -13.10 -36.62 11.08
C ASN A 664 -12.57 -35.69 9.97
N PHE A 665 -12.91 -34.40 9.99
CA PHE A 665 -12.46 -33.42 9.00
C PHE A 665 -11.32 -32.56 9.55
N GLY A 666 -10.09 -32.87 9.13
CA GLY A 666 -8.86 -32.21 9.60
C GLY A 666 -8.82 -30.70 9.34
N PHE A 667 -9.31 -30.24 8.19
CA PHE A 667 -9.33 -28.81 7.84
C PHE A 667 -10.25 -28.00 8.78
N VAL A 668 -11.49 -28.45 9.02
CA VAL A 668 -12.39 -27.78 9.97
C VAL A 668 -11.85 -27.86 11.41
N THR A 669 -11.25 -28.99 11.81
CA THR A 669 -10.53 -29.10 13.09
C THR A 669 -9.45 -28.02 13.22
N HIS A 670 -8.70 -27.73 12.14
CA HIS A 670 -7.68 -26.69 12.10
C HIS A 670 -8.24 -25.26 12.29
N LEU A 671 -9.46 -24.98 11.81
CA LEU A 671 -10.12 -23.67 11.95
C LEU A 671 -10.42 -23.26 13.41
N PHE A 672 -10.44 -24.22 14.34
CA PHE A 672 -10.77 -24.02 15.76
C PHE A 672 -9.64 -24.44 16.71
N ILE A 673 -8.41 -24.65 16.22
CA ILE A 673 -7.26 -25.08 17.05
C ILE A 673 -7.00 -24.19 18.29
N PRO A 674 -7.03 -22.84 18.21
CA PRO A 674 -6.81 -21.99 19.39
C PRO A 674 -7.82 -22.25 20.50
N GLU A 675 -9.10 -22.28 20.16
CA GLU A 675 -10.20 -22.48 21.11
C GLU A 675 -10.23 -23.93 21.62
N LEU A 676 -9.95 -24.91 20.76
CA LEU A 676 -9.79 -26.32 21.13
C LEU A 676 -8.53 -26.62 21.97
N ARG A 677 -7.60 -25.67 22.08
CA ARG A 677 -6.50 -25.71 23.07
C ARG A 677 -6.96 -25.10 24.40
N LEU A 678 -7.66 -23.97 24.37
CA LEU A 678 -8.24 -23.33 25.56
C LEU A 678 -9.23 -24.28 26.27
N LEU A 679 -10.17 -24.90 25.55
CA LEU A 679 -11.12 -25.91 26.06
C LEU A 679 -10.48 -27.19 26.64
N LYS A 680 -9.16 -27.38 26.49
CA LYS A 680 -8.39 -28.47 27.12
C LYS A 680 -7.60 -28.01 28.34
N LYS A 681 -7.17 -26.75 28.37
CA LYS A 681 -6.57 -26.10 29.55
C LYS A 681 -7.68 -25.83 30.58
N THR A 682 -8.67 -25.03 30.19
CA THR A 682 -9.75 -24.52 31.04
C THR A 682 -10.88 -25.55 31.10
N ARG A 683 -11.16 -26.07 32.31
CA ARG A 683 -12.22 -27.09 32.54
C ARG A 683 -13.59 -26.49 32.90
N SER A 684 -13.74 -25.16 32.88
CA SER A 684 -15.01 -24.47 33.08
C SER A 684 -15.89 -24.59 31.81
N PRO A 685 -17.12 -25.12 31.89
CA PRO A 685 -18.05 -25.16 30.77
C PRO A 685 -18.94 -23.90 30.73
N GLY A 686 -19.56 -23.64 29.58
CA GLY A 686 -20.30 -22.40 29.30
C GLY A 686 -19.41 -21.29 28.74
N LEU A 687 -18.23 -21.62 28.23
CA LEU A 687 -17.31 -20.66 27.62
C LEU A 687 -17.85 -20.15 26.28
N LEU A 688 -17.53 -18.90 25.96
CA LEU A 688 -17.87 -18.25 24.69
C LEU A 688 -16.57 -17.82 23.99
N PHE A 689 -16.57 -17.82 22.66
CA PHE A 689 -15.43 -17.44 21.84
C PHE A 689 -15.84 -16.45 20.75
N ARG A 690 -14.89 -15.61 20.30
CA ARG A 690 -15.06 -14.74 19.13
C ARG A 690 -15.35 -15.61 17.89
N ILE A 691 -16.38 -15.26 17.11
CA ILE A 691 -16.67 -15.93 15.83
C ILE A 691 -15.46 -15.82 14.89
N CYS A 692 -14.95 -14.61 14.75
CA CYS A 692 -13.74 -14.27 14.00
C CYS A 692 -12.67 -13.79 14.99
N PRO A 693 -11.71 -14.64 15.41
CA PRO A 693 -10.75 -14.27 16.45
C PRO A 693 -9.76 -13.20 15.96
N PRO A 694 -9.21 -12.38 16.87
CA PRO A 694 -8.08 -11.51 16.54
C PRO A 694 -6.88 -12.33 16.04
N PRO A 695 -5.95 -11.72 15.27
CA PRO A 695 -4.64 -12.32 15.07
C PRO A 695 -3.98 -12.55 16.45
N PRO A 696 -3.24 -13.65 16.65
CA PRO A 696 -2.57 -13.89 17.92
C PRO A 696 -1.48 -12.84 18.13
N SER A 697 -1.72 -11.89 19.02
CA SER A 697 -0.70 -11.03 19.60
C SER A 697 0.28 -11.90 20.39
N GLU A 698 1.57 -11.77 20.14
CA GLU A 698 2.59 -12.70 20.66
C GLU A 698 2.72 -12.68 22.19
N ASN A 699 2.22 -11.63 22.86
CA ASN A 699 2.40 -11.36 24.30
C ASN A 699 1.10 -11.29 25.11
N LEU A 700 0.06 -12.09 24.81
CA LEU A 700 -1.14 -12.20 25.66
C LEU A 700 -1.50 -13.65 26.02
N GLU A 701 -0.82 -14.18 27.04
CA GLU A 701 -1.31 -15.30 27.85
C GLU A 701 -2.26 -14.83 28.99
N SER A 702 -2.91 -13.67 28.83
CA SER A 702 -3.78 -13.09 29.86
C SER A 702 -5.10 -13.86 30.00
N GLU A 703 -5.36 -14.39 31.20
CA GLU A 703 -6.59 -15.12 31.57
C GLU A 703 -7.82 -14.20 31.77
N SER A 704 -7.97 -13.17 30.95
CA SER A 704 -9.06 -12.20 31.08
C SER A 704 -10.38 -12.72 30.49
N GLU A 705 -11.37 -12.95 31.35
CA GLU A 705 -12.69 -13.50 30.99
C GLU A 705 -13.54 -12.59 30.06
N ASN A 706 -13.12 -11.34 29.88
CA ASN A 706 -13.84 -10.33 29.09
C ASN A 706 -13.54 -10.46 27.59
N ILE A 707 -14.40 -11.21 26.90
CA ILE A 707 -14.40 -11.35 25.43
C ILE A 707 -14.67 -9.98 24.78
N SER A 708 -13.79 -9.57 23.85
CA SER A 708 -13.94 -8.34 23.09
C SER A 708 -15.19 -8.36 22.19
N SER A 709 -15.74 -7.17 21.93
CA SER A 709 -16.79 -6.97 20.93
C SER A 709 -16.20 -6.89 19.51
N PHE A 710 -17.06 -7.05 18.51
CA PHE A 710 -16.64 -6.85 17.10
C PHE A 710 -16.18 -5.41 16.82
N SER A 711 -16.79 -4.41 17.47
CA SER A 711 -16.40 -3.01 17.31
C SER A 711 -15.07 -2.69 18.02
N CYS A 712 -14.78 -3.33 19.16
CA CYS A 712 -13.48 -3.24 19.82
C CYS A 712 -12.36 -3.85 18.95
N ASP A 713 -12.55 -5.08 18.46
CA ASP A 713 -11.63 -5.74 17.52
C ASP A 713 -11.37 -4.88 16.26
N PHE A 714 -12.42 -4.24 15.72
CA PHE A 714 -12.30 -3.36 14.55
C PHE A 714 -11.50 -2.10 14.85
N ARG A 715 -11.75 -1.45 16.00
CA ARG A 715 -11.08 -0.20 16.39
C ARG A 715 -9.59 -0.42 16.57
N GLN A 716 -9.20 -1.42 17.36
CA GLN A 716 -7.79 -1.79 17.59
C GLN A 716 -7.04 -2.03 16.29
N ARG A 717 -7.63 -2.78 15.34
CA ARG A 717 -7.00 -3.04 14.03
C ARG A 717 -6.85 -1.79 13.17
N LEU A 718 -7.78 -0.84 13.26
CA LEU A 718 -7.70 0.43 12.54
C LEU A 718 -6.67 1.38 13.19
N GLU A 719 -6.56 1.39 14.52
CA GLU A 719 -5.49 2.07 15.27
C GLU A 719 -4.11 1.55 14.86
N THR A 720 -3.83 0.26 15.04
CA THR A 720 -2.52 -0.33 14.68
C THR A 720 -2.16 -0.13 13.21
N MET A 721 -3.13 -0.17 12.29
CA MET A 721 -2.88 0.15 10.89
C MET A 721 -2.50 1.63 10.70
N LEU A 722 -3.19 2.58 11.35
CA LEU A 722 -2.85 4.01 11.27
C LEU A 722 -1.49 4.33 11.93
N GLU A 723 -1.16 3.66 13.03
CA GLU A 723 0.14 3.76 13.72
C GLU A 723 1.28 3.35 12.77
N THR A 724 1.22 2.13 12.20
CA THR A 724 2.24 1.68 11.24
C THR A 724 2.32 2.54 9.97
N VAL A 725 1.25 3.24 9.58
CA VAL A 725 1.25 4.19 8.46
C VAL A 725 1.82 5.55 8.88
N GLN A 726 1.69 5.96 10.13
CA GLN A 726 2.27 7.21 10.65
C GLN A 726 3.80 7.19 10.70
N GLU A 727 4.40 6.02 10.91
CA GLU A 727 5.85 5.78 10.93
C GLU A 727 6.50 5.74 9.53
N THR A 728 5.69 5.82 8.45
CA THR A 728 6.17 5.71 7.06
C THR A 728 6.18 7.04 6.31
N ASP A 729 6.92 7.07 5.20
CA ASP A 729 6.79 8.11 4.18
C ASP A 729 5.49 7.88 3.39
N ARG A 730 4.59 8.87 3.38
CA ARG A 730 3.17 8.69 3.01
C ARG A 730 2.83 9.29 1.65
N HIS A 731 2.15 8.50 0.83
CA HIS A 731 1.75 8.84 -0.54
C HIS A 731 0.23 8.68 -0.68
N PHE A 732 -0.49 9.72 -1.08
CA PHE A 732 -1.96 9.72 -1.15
C PHE A 732 -2.46 9.64 -2.59
N VAL A 733 -3.39 8.72 -2.84
CA VAL A 733 -4.08 8.58 -4.13
C VAL A 733 -5.58 8.73 -3.92
N PHE A 734 -6.16 9.77 -4.50
CA PHE A 734 -7.58 10.09 -4.42
C PHE A 734 -8.30 9.50 -5.63
N CYS A 735 -9.17 8.52 -5.38
CA CYS A 735 -9.89 7.78 -6.40
C CYS A 735 -11.34 8.28 -6.49
N VAL A 736 -11.75 8.78 -7.65
CA VAL A 736 -13.07 9.41 -7.89
C VAL A 736 -13.86 8.61 -8.94
N LYS A 737 -15.12 8.28 -8.64
CA LYS A 737 -16.08 7.77 -9.67
C LYS A 737 -16.59 8.94 -10.50
N THR A 738 -16.75 8.75 -11.80
CA THR A 738 -17.12 9.87 -12.69
C THR A 738 -18.63 10.07 -12.80
N ASN A 739 -19.44 9.06 -12.45
CA ASN A 739 -20.89 9.14 -12.35
C ASN A 739 -21.43 8.10 -11.35
N ASP A 740 -22.57 8.38 -10.74
CA ASP A 740 -23.21 7.52 -9.74
C ASP A 740 -23.81 6.25 -10.37
N LYS A 741 -24.03 6.24 -11.69
CA LYS A 741 -24.56 5.10 -12.47
C LYS A 741 -23.50 4.09 -12.95
N GLN A 742 -22.22 4.29 -12.63
CA GLN A 742 -21.08 3.51 -13.14
C GLN A 742 -21.03 3.29 -14.67
N SER A 743 -21.63 4.20 -15.44
CA SER A 743 -21.71 4.08 -16.90
C SER A 743 -20.39 4.48 -17.57
N ALA A 744 -19.96 3.68 -18.55
CA ALA A 744 -18.64 3.82 -19.18
C ALA A 744 -18.44 5.18 -19.85
N ASN A 745 -17.29 5.82 -19.58
CA ASN A 745 -16.87 7.14 -20.08
C ASN A 745 -17.78 8.35 -19.73
N GLN A 746 -18.91 8.17 -19.03
CA GLN A 746 -19.78 9.28 -18.62
C GLN A 746 -19.18 10.08 -17.46
N PHE A 747 -19.46 11.39 -17.42
CA PHE A 747 -19.02 12.32 -16.38
C PHE A 747 -20.21 13.16 -15.91
N GLU A 748 -20.50 13.08 -14.61
CA GLU A 748 -21.64 13.68 -13.94
C GLU A 748 -21.11 14.73 -12.95
N MET A 749 -21.31 16.01 -13.28
CA MET A 749 -20.64 17.11 -12.59
C MET A 749 -20.94 17.10 -11.09
N GLU A 750 -22.20 16.90 -10.69
CA GLU A 750 -22.61 16.87 -9.29
C GLU A 750 -21.99 15.71 -8.49
N ALA A 751 -21.91 14.51 -9.10
CA ALA A 751 -21.31 13.35 -8.45
C ALA A 751 -19.80 13.53 -8.23
N VAL A 752 -19.10 14.14 -9.20
CA VAL A 752 -17.68 14.50 -9.05
C VAL A 752 -17.51 15.63 -8.05
N GLN A 753 -18.35 16.67 -8.10
CA GLN A 753 -18.34 17.82 -7.19
C GLN A 753 -18.49 17.41 -5.72
N ARG A 754 -19.45 16.51 -5.44
CA ARG A 754 -19.67 15.92 -4.11
C ARG A 754 -18.41 15.26 -3.55
N GLN A 755 -17.71 14.50 -4.38
CA GLN A 755 -16.44 13.84 -4.03
C GLN A 755 -15.28 14.84 -3.89
N VAL A 756 -15.20 15.86 -4.74
CA VAL A 756 -14.19 16.94 -4.67
C VAL A 756 -14.29 17.71 -3.34
N ARG A 757 -15.51 17.95 -2.85
CA ARG A 757 -15.77 18.50 -1.51
C ARG A 757 -15.37 17.52 -0.40
N ALA A 758 -15.85 16.28 -0.45
CA ALA A 758 -15.58 15.29 0.59
C ALA A 758 -14.09 14.97 0.79
N LEU A 759 -13.33 14.86 -0.32
CA LEU A 759 -11.89 14.60 -0.33
C LEU A 759 -11.02 15.84 -0.04
N GLN A 760 -11.64 17.00 0.23
CA GLN A 760 -10.97 18.28 0.52
C GLN A 760 -9.99 18.75 -0.59
N ILE A 761 -10.29 18.40 -1.85
CA ILE A 761 -9.43 18.70 -3.01
C ILE A 761 -9.19 20.21 -3.19
N VAL A 762 -10.21 21.05 -2.95
CA VAL A 762 -10.06 22.51 -3.10
C VAL A 762 -9.10 23.11 -2.06
N PRO A 763 -9.23 22.84 -0.73
CA PRO A 763 -8.18 23.18 0.24
C PRO A 763 -6.79 22.63 -0.09
N THR A 764 -6.68 21.38 -0.58
CA THR A 764 -5.39 20.82 -1.00
C THR A 764 -4.76 21.60 -2.16
N VAL A 765 -5.54 21.98 -3.18
CA VAL A 765 -5.04 22.80 -4.30
C VAL A 765 -4.53 24.16 -3.79
N HIS A 766 -5.25 24.82 -2.88
CA HIS A 766 -4.77 26.07 -2.26
C HIS A 766 -3.47 25.89 -1.48
N LEU A 767 -3.35 24.80 -0.70
CA LEU A 767 -2.11 24.49 0.04
C LEU A 767 -0.91 24.28 -0.89
N MET A 768 -1.08 23.50 -1.96
CA MET A 768 0.03 23.16 -2.88
C MET A 768 0.39 24.31 -3.83
N ALA A 769 -0.60 25.10 -4.27
CA ALA A 769 -0.38 26.22 -5.19
C ALA A 769 0.07 27.51 -4.50
N ALA A 770 -0.40 27.77 -3.27
CA ALA A 770 -0.25 29.07 -2.62
C ALA A 770 0.36 29.04 -1.21
N GLY A 771 0.35 27.91 -0.51
CA GLY A 771 0.98 27.75 0.80
C GLY A 771 2.40 27.17 0.75
N TYR A 772 2.92 26.81 1.94
CA TYR A 772 4.19 26.12 2.12
C TYR A 772 3.94 24.69 2.64
N PRO A 773 3.66 23.72 1.75
CA PRO A 773 3.40 22.35 2.17
C PRO A 773 4.63 21.68 2.80
N HIS A 774 5.83 21.96 2.27
CA HIS A 774 7.08 21.34 2.72
C HIS A 774 7.83 22.26 3.70
N HIS A 775 8.32 21.69 4.79
CA HIS A 775 9.15 22.38 5.78
C HIS A 775 10.17 21.42 6.37
N MET A 776 11.32 21.94 6.81
CA MET A 776 12.36 21.19 7.54
C MET A 776 13.27 22.13 8.32
N THR A 777 14.03 21.61 9.29
CA THR A 777 15.04 22.38 10.02
C THR A 777 16.18 22.82 9.08
N PHE A 778 16.90 23.89 9.44
CA PHE A 778 18.01 24.39 8.61
C PHE A 778 19.12 23.35 8.45
N ASP A 779 19.52 22.67 9.53
CA ASP A 779 20.45 21.53 9.48
C ASP A 779 20.00 20.45 8.49
N ALA A 780 18.77 19.94 8.59
CA ALA A 780 18.26 18.91 7.67
C ALA A 780 18.22 19.38 6.20
N PHE A 781 17.99 20.67 5.96
CA PHE A 781 18.07 21.27 4.62
C PHE A 781 19.51 21.31 4.09
N ILE A 782 20.47 21.72 4.94
CA ILE A 782 21.91 21.78 4.62
C ILE A 782 22.48 20.39 4.37
N GLN A 783 22.16 19.41 5.23
CA GLN A 783 22.58 18.02 5.05
C GLN A 783 22.07 17.43 3.73
N ARG A 784 20.82 17.73 3.36
CA ARG A 784 20.16 17.18 2.16
C ARG A 784 20.57 17.87 0.84
N TYR A 785 20.74 19.20 0.85
CA TYR A 785 20.94 20.00 -0.37
C TYR A 785 22.30 20.71 -0.44
N GLY A 786 23.14 20.64 0.60
CA GLY A 786 24.46 21.28 0.65
C GLY A 786 25.50 20.67 -0.32
N CYS A 787 25.17 19.60 -1.03
CA CYS A 787 25.95 19.07 -2.17
C CYS A 787 25.60 19.74 -3.51
N LEU A 788 24.62 20.65 -3.55
CA LEU A 788 24.32 21.44 -4.75
C LEU A 788 25.33 22.58 -4.98
N ILE A 789 26.01 23.06 -3.92
CA ILE A 789 27.01 24.12 -3.99
C ILE A 789 28.41 23.52 -4.06
N ASP A 790 29.21 23.92 -5.05
CA ASP A 790 30.58 23.43 -5.23
C ASP A 790 31.55 23.96 -4.17
N ASN A 791 31.33 25.20 -3.69
CA ASN A 791 32.05 25.79 -2.56
C ASN A 791 31.22 25.71 -1.27
N ARG A 792 31.53 24.74 -0.40
CA ARG A 792 31.24 24.86 1.05
C ARG A 792 32.13 25.95 1.62
N ASN A 793 31.70 27.21 1.51
CA ASN A 793 32.48 28.37 1.93
C ASN A 793 32.67 28.33 3.47
N PRO A 794 33.88 28.08 4.00
CA PRO A 794 34.07 27.70 5.42
C PRO A 794 33.81 28.80 6.45
N PHE A 795 33.37 29.98 6.00
CA PHE A 795 33.16 31.19 6.79
C PHE A 795 31.67 31.55 6.96
N LEU A 796 30.75 30.70 6.50
CA LEU A 796 29.31 30.86 6.71
C LEU A 796 28.89 30.22 8.04
N ASP A 797 29.26 30.87 9.16
CA ASP A 797 29.04 30.38 10.53
C ASP A 797 27.56 30.24 10.93
N LYS A 798 26.60 30.71 10.11
CA LYS A 798 25.16 30.60 10.40
C LYS A 798 24.44 29.71 9.40
N GLU A 799 23.69 28.75 9.92
CA GLU A 799 22.85 27.82 9.15
C GLU A 799 21.94 28.52 8.12
N LYS A 800 21.33 29.65 8.50
CA LYS A 800 20.45 30.43 7.58
C LYS A 800 21.20 30.97 6.37
N GLU A 801 22.46 31.38 6.54
CA GLU A 801 23.29 31.91 5.44
C GLU A 801 23.69 30.80 4.46
N GLN A 802 23.97 29.59 4.97
CA GLN A 802 24.16 28.40 4.14
C GLN A 802 22.87 28.01 3.39
N CYS A 803 21.70 28.08 4.04
CA CYS A 803 20.42 27.83 3.39
C CYS A 803 20.11 28.85 2.28
N VAL A 804 20.45 30.13 2.47
CA VAL A 804 20.34 31.17 1.43
C VAL A 804 21.23 30.83 0.24
N ALA A 805 22.50 30.47 0.45
CA ALA A 805 23.42 30.12 -0.64
C ALA A 805 22.93 28.93 -1.51
N ILE A 806 22.24 27.95 -0.91
CA ILE A 806 21.62 26.82 -1.65
C ILE A 806 20.49 27.35 -2.56
N LEU A 807 19.66 28.26 -2.05
CA LEU A 807 18.53 28.85 -2.78
C LEU A 807 18.97 29.84 -3.87
N GLU A 808 20.04 30.61 -3.66
CA GLU A 808 20.62 31.50 -4.66
C GLU A 808 21.22 30.73 -5.84
N ASN A 809 21.94 29.63 -5.58
CA ASN A 809 22.41 28.69 -6.60
C ASN A 809 21.25 28.04 -7.36
N LEU A 810 20.16 27.67 -6.69
CA LEU A 810 18.93 27.22 -7.35
C LEU A 810 18.32 28.31 -8.25
N LEU A 811 18.24 29.56 -7.77
CA LEU A 811 17.78 30.70 -8.57
C LEU A 811 18.64 30.90 -9.82
N GLN A 812 19.96 30.83 -9.69
CA GLN A 812 20.88 30.92 -10.83
C GLN A 812 20.62 29.79 -11.85
N ARG A 813 20.55 28.53 -11.41
CA ARG A 813 20.28 27.38 -12.30
C ARG A 813 18.90 27.46 -12.96
N MET A 814 17.88 28.06 -12.31
CA MET A 814 16.59 28.33 -12.94
C MET A 814 16.64 29.43 -14.01
N ASN A 815 17.50 30.45 -13.84
CA ASN A 815 17.78 31.47 -14.88
C ASN A 815 18.46 30.85 -16.09
N GLU A 816 19.51 30.07 -15.87
CA GLU A 816 20.25 29.38 -16.94
C GLU A 816 19.37 28.41 -17.74
N SER A 817 18.45 27.71 -17.06
CA SER A 817 17.50 26.77 -17.68
C SER A 817 16.19 27.39 -18.19
N LYS A 818 15.99 28.71 -18.02
CA LYS A 818 14.78 29.46 -18.43
C LYS A 818 13.46 28.90 -17.88
N MET A 819 13.47 28.42 -16.63
CA MET A 819 12.28 27.87 -15.98
C MET A 819 11.33 28.98 -15.46
N PRO A 820 10.00 28.74 -15.39
CA PRO A 820 9.03 29.76 -15.01
C PRO A 820 9.02 30.06 -13.50
N TYR A 821 9.14 31.34 -13.14
CA TYR A 821 9.26 31.81 -11.74
C TYR A 821 7.95 31.92 -10.94
N ILE A 822 6.79 31.84 -11.60
CA ILE A 822 5.55 32.42 -11.07
C ILE A 822 5.08 31.75 -9.76
N THR A 823 5.42 30.47 -9.54
CA THR A 823 5.03 29.71 -8.36
C THR A 823 6.15 29.47 -7.35
N THR A 824 7.42 29.70 -7.68
CA THR A 824 8.56 29.35 -6.83
C THR A 824 8.72 30.32 -5.65
N ARG A 825 8.25 29.88 -4.47
CA ARG A 825 8.32 30.62 -3.21
C ARG A 825 8.95 29.79 -2.09
N TRP A 826 9.64 30.46 -1.19
CA TRP A 826 10.14 29.94 0.09
C TRP A 826 10.07 31.04 1.14
N THR A 827 10.24 30.68 2.41
CA THR A 827 10.40 31.65 3.51
C THR A 827 11.19 31.03 4.68
N PHE A 828 11.74 31.89 5.53
CA PHE A 828 12.53 31.51 6.70
C PHE A 828 11.73 31.75 7.97
N GLY A 829 11.48 30.68 8.72
CA GLY A 829 10.93 30.76 10.06
C GLY A 829 11.97 31.10 11.12
N SER A 830 11.59 30.92 12.39
CA SER A 830 12.52 30.94 13.53
C SER A 830 13.60 29.85 13.39
N SER A 831 13.16 28.64 13.05
CA SER A 831 13.82 27.35 13.27
C SER A 831 13.79 26.45 12.02
N ASN A 832 12.85 26.69 11.11
CA ASN A 832 12.63 25.88 9.93
C ASN A 832 12.65 26.73 8.64
N ILE A 833 13.04 26.10 7.53
CA ILE A 833 12.85 26.63 6.17
C ILE A 833 11.57 26.05 5.59
N PHE A 834 10.80 26.90 4.93
CA PHE A 834 9.48 26.57 4.37
C PHE A 834 9.51 26.77 2.86
N LEU A 835 8.98 25.79 2.11
CA LEU A 835 9.13 25.69 0.66
C LEU A 835 7.76 25.47 0.00
N SER A 836 7.49 26.21 -1.08
CA SER A 836 6.43 25.86 -2.03
C SER A 836 6.71 24.49 -2.66
N ASP A 837 5.65 23.82 -3.13
CA ASP A 837 5.78 22.51 -3.78
C ASP A 837 6.71 22.55 -5.00
N GLU A 838 6.63 23.62 -5.80
CA GLU A 838 7.47 23.80 -6.99
C GLU A 838 8.95 24.01 -6.63
N THR A 839 9.27 24.84 -5.62
CA THR A 839 10.66 25.00 -5.16
C THR A 839 11.23 23.68 -4.61
N PHE A 840 10.45 22.92 -3.84
CA PHE A 840 10.86 21.61 -3.35
C PHE A 840 11.10 20.60 -4.48
N ARG A 841 10.29 20.62 -5.54
CA ARG A 841 10.48 19.81 -6.74
C ARG A 841 11.78 20.14 -7.48
N PHE A 842 12.05 21.43 -7.73
CA PHE A 842 13.29 21.84 -8.38
C PHE A 842 14.53 21.45 -7.56
N LEU A 843 14.51 21.64 -6.23
CA LEU A 843 15.59 21.18 -5.34
C LEU A 843 15.85 19.66 -5.49
N ASN A 844 14.79 18.84 -5.46
CA ASN A 844 14.92 17.40 -5.61
C ASN A 844 15.36 16.96 -7.02
N HIS A 845 14.93 17.68 -8.06
CA HIS A 845 15.36 17.42 -9.44
C HIS A 845 16.86 17.72 -9.63
N PHE A 846 17.33 18.89 -9.17
CA PHE A 846 18.75 19.23 -9.21
C PHE A 846 19.60 18.30 -8.33
N LEU A 847 19.10 17.89 -7.15
CA LEU A 847 19.76 16.90 -6.29
C LEU A 847 19.91 15.56 -7.01
N SER A 848 18.82 15.03 -7.57
CA SER A 848 18.82 13.78 -8.34
C SER A 848 19.77 13.86 -9.55
N HIS A 849 19.82 15.00 -10.25
CA HIS A 849 20.76 15.24 -11.35
C HIS A 849 22.23 15.22 -10.88
N GLN A 850 22.58 15.91 -9.80
CA GLN A 850 23.95 15.91 -9.25
C GLN A 850 24.35 14.51 -8.77
N CYS A 851 23.47 13.80 -8.07
CA CYS A 851 23.68 12.41 -7.67
C CYS A 851 23.86 11.48 -8.88
N HIS A 852 23.10 11.68 -9.96
CA HIS A 852 23.25 10.93 -11.20
C HIS A 852 24.59 11.20 -11.89
N MET A 853 25.02 12.46 -12.00
CA MET A 853 26.34 12.82 -12.54
C MET A 853 27.48 12.20 -11.73
N ALA A 854 27.43 12.31 -10.39
CA ALA A 854 28.39 11.65 -9.51
C ALA A 854 28.40 10.12 -9.67
N ALA A 855 27.22 9.50 -9.79
CA ALA A 855 27.09 8.07 -10.03
C ALA A 855 27.66 7.65 -11.40
N VAL A 856 27.48 8.44 -12.47
CA VAL A 856 28.09 8.18 -13.78
C VAL A 856 29.62 8.24 -13.70
N VAL A 857 30.19 9.22 -12.99
CA VAL A 857 31.63 9.32 -12.76
C VAL A 857 32.14 8.09 -11.99
N ILE A 858 31.52 7.74 -10.86
CA ILE A 858 31.88 6.56 -10.06
C ILE A 858 31.77 5.27 -10.91
N GLN A 859 30.69 5.09 -11.67
CA GLN A 859 30.51 3.95 -12.56
C GLN A 859 31.59 3.88 -13.64
N SER A 860 32.09 5.01 -14.14
CA SER A 860 33.19 5.02 -15.13
C SER A 860 34.50 4.49 -14.53
N TYR A 861 34.85 4.89 -13.30
CA TYR A 861 36.01 4.37 -12.58
C TYR A 861 35.85 2.89 -12.22
N VAL A 862 34.66 2.47 -11.75
CA VAL A 862 34.37 1.06 -11.44
C VAL A 862 34.41 0.18 -12.69
N ARG A 863 33.80 0.60 -13.80
CA ARG A 863 33.88 -0.13 -15.09
C ARG A 863 35.33 -0.22 -15.59
N ARG A 864 36.11 0.86 -15.50
CA ARG A 864 37.54 0.87 -15.83
C ARG A 864 38.33 -0.11 -14.95
N TRP A 865 38.06 -0.14 -13.64
CA TRP A 865 38.71 -1.06 -12.71
C TRP A 865 38.35 -2.52 -13.01
N ILE A 866 37.07 -2.86 -13.19
CA ILE A 866 36.62 -4.21 -13.59
C ILE A 866 37.30 -4.64 -14.89
N CYS A 867 37.30 -3.77 -15.91
CA CYS A 867 37.96 -4.04 -17.19
C CYS A 867 39.47 -4.27 -17.02
N MET A 868 40.15 -3.48 -16.18
CA MET A 868 41.58 -3.67 -15.89
C MET A 868 41.88 -4.98 -15.12
N GLN A 869 41.00 -5.44 -14.23
CA GLN A 869 41.18 -6.74 -13.56
C GLN A 869 40.90 -7.91 -14.53
N TRP A 870 39.85 -7.81 -15.34
CA TRP A 870 39.52 -8.78 -16.38
C TRP A 870 40.64 -8.90 -17.43
N TRP A 871 41.20 -7.78 -17.88
CA TRP A 871 42.35 -7.74 -18.80
C TRP A 871 43.60 -8.42 -18.21
N LYS A 872 43.91 -8.16 -16.93
CA LYS A 872 45.00 -8.86 -16.22
C LYS A 872 44.78 -10.36 -16.06
N ALA A 873 43.53 -10.82 -16.03
CA ALA A 873 43.19 -12.24 -15.96
C ALA A 873 43.19 -12.92 -17.34
N GLN A 874 42.86 -12.19 -18.41
CA GLN A 874 42.81 -12.71 -19.78
C GLN A 874 44.17 -12.67 -20.50
N CYS A 875 45.03 -11.68 -20.21
CA CYS A 875 46.38 -11.64 -20.74
C CYS A 875 47.34 -12.49 -19.88
N PRO A 876 47.81 -13.66 -20.37
CA PRO A 876 48.86 -14.40 -19.66
C PRO A 876 50.15 -13.55 -19.60
N PRO A 877 50.98 -13.70 -18.57
CA PRO A 877 52.22 -12.95 -18.44
C PRO A 877 53.13 -13.25 -19.64
N VAL A 878 53.55 -12.20 -20.36
CA VAL A 878 54.43 -12.31 -21.55
C VAL A 878 55.81 -12.80 -21.12
N ALA A 879 55.97 -14.12 -21.09
CA ALA A 879 57.13 -14.81 -20.53
C ALA A 879 58.37 -14.72 -21.44
N LYS A 880 59.05 -13.56 -21.38
CA LYS A 880 60.49 -13.37 -21.63
C LYS A 880 61.11 -14.16 -22.81
N LYS A 881 60.48 -14.21 -23.99
CA LYS A 881 61.15 -14.69 -25.22
C LYS A 881 62.19 -13.68 -25.73
N LYS A 882 63.35 -13.62 -25.06
CA LYS A 882 64.56 -12.99 -25.61
C LYS A 882 65.01 -13.75 -26.86
N LYS A 883 64.95 -13.13 -28.04
CA LYS A 883 65.89 -13.38 -29.15
C LYS A 883 65.85 -12.26 -30.20
N ALA A 884 66.98 -12.06 -30.86
CA ALA A 884 67.23 -11.14 -31.98
C ALA A 884 66.83 -9.65 -31.78
N LYS A 885 67.81 -8.80 -31.47
CA LYS A 885 67.73 -7.38 -31.88
C LYS A 885 67.69 -7.31 -33.40
N LYS A 886 66.78 -6.52 -33.98
CA LYS A 886 67.07 -5.68 -35.15
C LYS A 886 66.79 -4.24 -34.74
N HIS A 887 67.71 -3.33 -35.04
CA HIS A 887 67.48 -1.91 -34.82
C HIS A 887 66.50 -1.38 -35.88
N VAL A 888 65.41 -0.77 -35.44
CA VAL A 888 64.80 0.37 -36.10
C VAL A 888 64.75 1.47 -35.05
N GLN A 889 65.38 2.62 -35.31
CA GLN A 889 65.23 3.78 -34.46
C GLN A 889 63.90 4.45 -34.80
N ILE A 890 63.00 4.51 -33.82
CA ILE A 890 61.91 5.49 -33.84
C ILE A 890 62.43 6.66 -32.98
N ARG A 891 62.48 7.86 -33.57
CA ARG A 891 62.79 9.09 -32.84
C ARG A 891 61.67 9.40 -31.86
N GLU A 892 62.00 9.91 -30.68
CA GLU A 892 61.01 10.48 -29.77
C GLU A 892 60.41 11.76 -30.39
N PRO A 893 59.07 11.87 -30.52
CA PRO A 893 58.43 13.16 -30.73
C PRO A 893 58.42 13.90 -29.38
N VAL A 894 59.30 14.89 -29.23
CA VAL A 894 59.25 15.83 -28.11
C VAL A 894 57.98 16.67 -28.27
N TYR A 895 57.09 16.61 -27.28
CA TYR A 895 55.96 17.54 -27.17
C TYR A 895 56.35 18.70 -26.24
N GLU A 896 56.97 19.73 -26.82
CA GLU A 896 57.11 21.02 -26.13
C GLU A 896 55.74 21.69 -25.97
N CYS A 897 55.49 22.26 -24.79
CA CYS A 897 54.32 23.09 -24.56
C CYS A 897 54.57 24.48 -25.15
N ILE A 898 53.75 24.92 -26.11
CA ILE A 898 53.82 26.27 -26.69
C ILE A 898 52.44 26.96 -26.55
N PRO A 899 52.36 28.26 -26.18
CA PRO A 899 51.10 28.90 -25.76
C PRO A 899 50.21 29.41 -26.90
N VAL A 900 49.00 29.85 -26.52
CA VAL A 900 48.01 30.50 -27.40
C VAL A 900 48.36 31.96 -27.71
N SER A 901 48.32 32.37 -28.99
CA SER A 901 47.90 33.70 -29.54
C SER A 901 48.50 33.95 -30.94
N PRO A 902 47.96 34.87 -31.78
CA PRO A 902 46.55 35.12 -32.09
C PRO A 902 46.28 35.18 -33.63
N VAL A 903 45.11 35.69 -34.02
CA VAL A 903 44.45 35.66 -35.35
C VAL A 903 45.14 36.46 -36.49
N LEU A 904 44.90 36.05 -37.76
CA LEU A 904 44.74 36.80 -39.05
C LEU A 904 45.59 36.23 -40.24
N PRO A 905 45.26 36.48 -41.53
CA PRO A 905 44.06 35.98 -42.23
C PRO A 905 44.29 35.52 -43.71
N MET A 906 43.32 34.79 -44.32
CA MET A 906 43.08 34.64 -45.79
C MET A 906 44.23 34.01 -46.66
N GLU A 907 44.03 33.22 -47.73
CA GLU A 907 42.94 33.00 -48.72
C GLU A 907 42.88 31.53 -49.22
N ARG A 908 41.90 31.21 -50.11
CA ARG A 908 41.94 30.39 -51.38
C ARG A 908 42.98 29.27 -51.58
N ASP A 909 42.80 28.16 -52.33
CA ASP A 909 41.74 27.38 -53.03
C ASP A 909 42.45 26.05 -53.48
N GLU A 910 41.94 24.97 -54.12
CA GLU A 910 40.66 24.48 -54.70
C GLU A 910 40.76 22.93 -54.90
N LYS A 911 39.63 22.20 -55.11
CA LYS A 911 39.53 20.86 -55.81
C LYS A 911 40.29 19.64 -55.20
N SER A 912 40.07 18.36 -55.55
CA SER A 912 38.91 17.57 -56.08
C SER A 912 39.26 16.05 -56.11
N GLU A 913 38.29 15.14 -55.91
CA GLU A 913 38.22 13.74 -56.47
C GLU A 913 39.34 12.72 -56.07
N ALA A 914 39.20 11.38 -56.14
CA ALA A 914 38.08 10.44 -56.38
C ALA A 914 38.37 9.05 -55.71
N ASP A 915 37.59 8.02 -56.05
CA ASP A 915 37.48 6.66 -55.47
C ASP A 915 38.68 5.70 -55.66
N ASP A 916 38.78 4.63 -54.84
CA ASP A 916 38.54 3.22 -55.26
C ASP A 916 38.71 2.17 -54.12
N ASP A 917 38.20 0.94 -54.34
CA ASP A 917 38.13 -0.24 -53.41
C ASP A 917 39.03 -1.41 -53.97
N PRO A 918 38.93 -2.74 -53.67
CA PRO A 918 38.35 -3.52 -52.55
C PRO A 918 39.23 -4.72 -52.03
N GLU A 919 38.62 -5.60 -51.20
CA GLU A 919 38.75 -7.09 -51.13
C GLU A 919 39.46 -7.87 -49.95
N TYR A 920 38.65 -8.69 -49.24
CA TYR A 920 38.79 -10.14 -48.88
C TYR A 920 39.93 -10.61 -47.92
N MET A 921 39.84 -11.64 -47.06
CA MET A 921 38.82 -12.68 -46.75
C MET A 921 39.02 -13.36 -45.35
N GLU A 922 38.02 -14.17 -44.94
CA GLU A 922 37.94 -15.36 -44.02
C GLU A 922 39.20 -16.01 -43.36
N ALA A 923 39.15 -16.82 -42.28
CA ALA A 923 38.07 -17.37 -41.41
C ALA A 923 38.61 -17.90 -40.04
N SER A 924 37.72 -18.46 -39.19
CA SER A 924 37.99 -19.19 -37.91
C SER A 924 38.11 -20.74 -38.15
N PRO A 925 37.94 -21.72 -37.21
CA PRO A 925 37.68 -21.74 -35.73
C PRO A 925 38.41 -22.88 -34.92
N VAL A 926 37.88 -23.23 -33.72
CA VAL A 926 37.91 -24.57 -33.01
C VAL A 926 38.85 -24.82 -31.79
N ILE A 927 38.25 -24.78 -30.57
CA ILE A 927 38.24 -25.78 -29.44
C ILE A 927 39.55 -26.54 -29.04
N MET A 928 39.99 -26.50 -27.75
CA MET A 928 39.78 -27.59 -26.74
C MET A 928 40.39 -27.37 -25.31
N LYS A 929 39.63 -27.78 -24.27
CA LYS A 929 39.95 -28.30 -22.91
C LYS A 929 41.15 -27.81 -22.05
N SER A 930 40.79 -27.22 -20.89
CA SER A 930 41.22 -27.52 -19.49
C SER A 930 42.62 -28.05 -19.15
N HIS A 931 43.25 -27.40 -18.15
CA HIS A 931 43.89 -28.06 -17.00
C HIS A 931 43.82 -27.16 -15.75
N SER A 932 43.88 -27.76 -14.56
CA SER A 932 43.84 -27.11 -13.25
C SER A 932 45.20 -27.10 -12.57
N ASP A 933 45.54 -26.05 -11.81
CA ASP A 933 46.60 -26.16 -10.80
C ASP A 933 46.43 -25.16 -9.64
N ASN A 934 46.94 -25.52 -8.45
CA ASN A 934 46.77 -24.77 -7.19
C ASN A 934 48.10 -24.21 -6.67
N ARG A 935 48.14 -22.93 -6.25
CA ARG A 935 48.99 -22.42 -5.14
C ARG A 935 48.63 -20.97 -4.73
N PRO A 936 48.95 -20.54 -3.49
CA PRO A 936 48.42 -19.31 -2.89
C PRO A 936 49.25 -18.05 -3.19
N MET A 937 48.67 -16.87 -2.92
CA MET A 937 49.31 -15.56 -3.06
C MET A 937 49.86 -15.02 -1.74
N LEU A 938 50.91 -14.20 -1.81
CA LEU A 938 51.41 -13.34 -0.73
C LEU A 938 50.89 -11.89 -0.87
N PRO A 939 50.75 -11.13 0.23
CA PRO A 939 50.29 -9.75 0.21
C PRO A 939 51.40 -8.73 -0.21
N PRO A 940 51.02 -7.56 -0.75
CA PRO A 940 51.95 -6.46 -1.10
C PRO A 940 52.40 -5.62 0.12
N PRO A 941 53.47 -4.81 -0.02
CA PRO A 941 54.22 -4.28 1.13
C PRO A 941 53.75 -2.91 1.68
N VAL A 942 54.18 -2.64 2.92
CA VAL A 942 53.98 -1.38 3.68
C VAL A 942 55.02 -0.32 3.28
N ILE A 943 54.60 0.95 3.20
CA ILE A 943 55.49 2.12 3.15
C ILE A 943 55.31 2.90 4.46
N LYS A 944 56.40 3.24 5.15
CA LYS A 944 56.38 4.03 6.40
C LYS A 944 56.82 5.47 6.16
N GLY A 945 56.10 6.42 6.77
CA GLY A 945 56.52 7.80 6.98
C GLY A 945 56.05 8.27 8.37
N PRO A 946 56.76 9.20 9.03
CA PRO A 946 56.40 9.66 10.38
C PRO A 946 55.19 10.62 10.36
N PRO A 947 54.32 10.59 11.38
CA PRO A 947 53.17 11.49 11.46
C PRO A 947 53.55 12.92 11.92
N PRO A 948 52.78 13.95 11.53
CA PRO A 948 52.93 15.32 12.04
C PRO A 948 52.40 15.46 13.50
N PRO A 949 52.78 16.52 14.22
CA PRO A 949 52.40 16.72 15.63
C PRO A 949 50.94 17.17 15.82
N LEU A 950 50.39 16.84 16.99
CA LEU A 950 49.02 17.17 17.41
C LEU A 950 48.86 18.64 17.86
N PRO A 951 47.76 19.32 17.49
CA PRO A 951 47.32 20.55 18.16
C PRO A 951 46.89 20.32 19.63
N ARG A 952 46.87 21.38 20.44
CA ARG A 952 46.45 21.34 21.86
C ARG A 952 45.20 22.19 22.10
N ASN A 953 44.22 21.61 22.82
CA ASN A 953 43.04 22.24 23.41
C ASN A 953 42.02 22.80 22.38
N HIS A 954 40.72 23.01 22.62
CA HIS A 954 39.76 22.89 23.75
C HIS A 954 38.39 22.44 23.16
N PRO A 955 37.29 22.27 23.93
CA PRO A 955 37.10 21.65 25.24
C PRO A 955 36.12 20.45 25.14
N CYS A 956 35.71 19.85 26.27
CA CYS A 956 34.61 18.89 26.31
C CYS A 956 33.24 19.59 26.22
N GLN A 957 32.27 18.98 25.54
CA GLN A 957 30.84 19.20 25.77
C GLN A 957 30.15 17.84 25.97
N GLU A 958 29.30 17.78 26.98
CA GLU A 958 28.72 16.55 27.50
C GLU A 958 27.53 16.10 26.65
N THR A 959 27.53 14.84 26.22
CA THR A 959 26.33 14.15 25.73
C THR A 959 25.97 13.05 26.74
N GLU A 960 24.70 13.00 27.12
CA GLU A 960 24.21 12.47 28.39
C GLU A 960 24.62 11.02 28.68
N VAL A 961 25.49 10.83 29.68
CA VAL A 961 25.69 9.52 30.32
C VAL A 961 24.55 9.30 31.31
N THR A 962 23.44 8.75 30.83
CA THR A 962 22.29 8.41 31.68
C THR A 962 22.66 7.33 32.71
N SER A 963 22.54 7.68 33.99
CA SER A 963 22.99 6.88 35.14
C SER A 963 22.08 5.67 35.46
N CYS A 964 22.14 4.65 34.61
CA CYS A 964 21.48 3.35 34.82
C CYS A 964 22.50 2.20 34.91
N GLY A 965 23.28 2.19 36.00
CA GLY A 965 24.27 1.15 36.30
C GLY A 965 25.43 1.68 37.14
N GLU A 966 26.03 0.82 37.96
CA GLU A 966 27.17 1.16 38.81
C GLU A 966 28.44 1.37 37.95
N PHE A 967 28.76 2.63 37.65
CA PHE A 967 30.03 3.03 37.03
C PHE A 967 30.63 4.21 37.84
N PRO A 968 31.98 4.30 37.94
CA PRO A 968 32.97 3.43 37.32
C PRO A 968 33.11 2.07 38.03
N GLN A 969 33.34 1.01 37.26
CA GLN A 969 33.41 -0.38 37.73
C GLN A 969 34.68 -1.07 37.22
N THR A 970 35.48 -1.63 38.12
CA THR A 970 36.61 -2.49 37.72
C THR A 970 36.10 -3.83 37.19
N ARG A 971 36.55 -4.23 36.00
CA ARG A 971 36.28 -5.54 35.39
C ARG A 971 37.57 -6.24 35.01
N MET A 972 37.49 -7.55 34.76
CA MET A 972 38.57 -8.32 34.17
C MET A 972 38.33 -8.49 32.66
N MET A 973 39.38 -8.38 31.86
CA MET A 973 39.38 -8.80 30.46
C MET A 973 39.37 -10.34 30.37
N LYS A 974 38.50 -10.92 29.54
CA LYS A 974 38.46 -12.38 29.29
C LYS A 974 39.47 -12.84 28.24
N CYS A 975 39.78 -11.96 27.29
CA CYS A 975 40.64 -12.22 26.15
C CYS A 975 41.54 -11.01 25.87
N ASP A 976 42.52 -11.22 25.00
CA ASP A 976 43.45 -10.21 24.50
C ASP A 976 42.73 -9.26 23.51
N TYR A 977 42.87 -7.94 23.70
CA TYR A 977 42.17 -6.92 22.90
C TYR A 977 43.10 -5.79 22.43
N PRO A 978 43.11 -5.44 21.13
CA PRO A 978 42.55 -6.20 20.00
C PRO A 978 43.38 -7.45 19.70
N GLU A 979 42.75 -8.50 19.16
CA GLU A 979 43.33 -9.86 19.00
C GLU A 979 44.68 -9.92 18.25
N ASN A 980 44.97 -8.96 17.36
CA ASN A 980 46.16 -8.98 16.51
C ASN A 980 47.40 -8.30 17.14
N GLU A 981 47.19 -7.29 17.99
CA GLU A 981 48.25 -6.58 18.74
C GLU A 981 47.62 -6.07 20.06
N PRO A 982 47.57 -6.89 21.13
CA PRO A 982 46.77 -6.57 22.30
C PRO A 982 47.41 -5.52 23.21
N PHE A 983 46.68 -4.42 23.42
CA PHE A 983 46.98 -3.38 24.41
C PHE A 983 46.45 -3.77 25.80
N LEU A 984 45.39 -4.57 25.85
CA LEU A 984 44.78 -5.11 27.06
C LEU A 984 44.79 -6.64 26.98
N LYS A 985 45.18 -7.32 28.06
CA LYS A 985 45.40 -8.78 28.05
C LYS A 985 44.35 -9.56 28.82
N ALA A 986 44.16 -10.82 28.43
CA ALA A 986 43.34 -11.78 29.17
C ALA A 986 43.81 -11.87 30.64
N GLY A 987 42.88 -11.65 31.58
CA GLY A 987 43.19 -11.59 33.01
C GLY A 987 43.73 -10.25 33.52
N GLU A 988 43.73 -9.19 32.71
CA GLU A 988 44.05 -7.83 33.14
C GLU A 988 42.81 -7.12 33.73
N ALA A 989 43.02 -6.28 34.75
CA ALA A 989 41.96 -5.51 35.41
C ALA A 989 41.86 -4.11 34.78
N VAL A 990 40.65 -3.71 34.39
CA VAL A 990 40.40 -2.49 33.62
C VAL A 990 39.24 -1.68 34.22
N LEU A 991 39.28 -0.35 34.11
CA LEU A 991 38.26 0.54 34.68
C LEU A 991 37.18 0.87 33.64
N VAL A 992 35.97 0.34 33.83
CA VAL A 992 34.83 0.67 32.98
C VAL A 992 34.19 1.97 33.48
N THR A 993 34.17 3.01 32.64
CA THR A 993 33.65 4.34 32.98
C THR A 993 32.23 4.59 32.48
N GLY A 994 31.71 3.76 31.57
CA GLY A 994 30.32 3.82 31.10
C GLY A 994 29.97 2.73 30.08
N ARG A 995 28.74 2.74 29.58
CA ARG A 995 28.19 1.77 28.60
C ARG A 995 27.29 2.45 27.57
N VAL A 996 27.37 2.03 26.32
CA VAL A 996 26.45 2.40 25.23
C VAL A 996 25.24 1.47 25.27
N MET A 997 24.03 2.02 25.25
CA MET A 997 22.79 1.26 25.45
C MET A 997 22.45 0.32 24.29
N ASP A 998 22.70 0.72 23.04
CA ASP A 998 22.24 -0.01 21.84
C ASP A 998 23.18 -1.14 21.38
N GLU A 999 24.45 -1.13 21.78
CA GLU A 999 25.50 -2.01 21.22
C GLU A 999 26.30 -2.81 22.28
N ASP A 1000 25.80 -2.87 23.53
CA ASP A 1000 26.47 -3.47 24.72
C ASP A 1000 27.98 -3.18 24.79
N THR A 1001 28.37 -1.96 24.44
CA THR A 1001 29.78 -1.56 24.33
C THR A 1001 30.18 -0.72 25.53
N LEU A 1002 31.27 -1.10 26.17
CA LEU A 1002 31.80 -0.46 27.37
C LEU A 1002 32.87 0.56 27.01
N TYR A 1003 32.87 1.68 27.72
CA TYR A 1003 33.98 2.63 27.75
C TYR A 1003 34.97 2.20 28.84
N VAL A 1004 36.21 1.97 28.45
CA VAL A 1004 37.24 1.36 29.31
C VAL A 1004 38.48 2.24 29.33
N GLU A 1005 38.82 2.77 30.49
CA GLU A 1005 39.98 3.63 30.71
C GLU A 1005 41.17 2.78 31.17
N HIS A 1006 42.32 2.95 30.50
CA HIS A 1006 43.56 2.25 30.84
C HIS A 1006 44.76 3.12 30.43
N GLY A 1007 45.63 3.43 31.39
CA GLY A 1007 46.67 4.45 31.23
C GLY A 1007 46.06 5.81 30.85
N SER A 1008 46.58 6.44 29.80
CA SER A 1008 46.06 7.70 29.26
C SER A 1008 45.12 7.52 28.06
N CYS A 1009 44.51 6.35 27.89
CA CYS A 1009 43.70 5.98 26.72
C CYS A 1009 42.31 5.51 27.12
N LEU A 1010 41.30 5.91 26.34
CA LEU A 1010 39.92 5.45 26.46
C LEU A 1010 39.59 4.51 25.29
N PHE A 1011 39.31 3.25 25.61
CA PHE A 1011 38.94 2.21 24.67
C PHE A 1011 37.42 2.03 24.64
N ARG A 1012 36.87 1.61 23.50
CA ARG A 1012 35.54 1.02 23.39
C ARG A 1012 35.71 -0.49 23.26
N ILE A 1013 35.08 -1.28 24.12
CA ILE A 1013 35.23 -2.74 24.17
C ILE A 1013 33.84 -3.40 24.30
N PRO A 1014 33.50 -4.43 23.50
CA PRO A 1014 32.27 -5.20 23.70
C PRO A 1014 32.18 -5.78 25.12
N GLY A 1015 31.00 -5.64 25.75
CA GLY A 1015 30.82 -5.95 27.17
C GLY A 1015 30.99 -7.42 27.53
N ASP A 1016 30.73 -8.31 26.58
CA ASP A 1016 30.93 -9.76 26.68
C ASP A 1016 32.43 -10.15 26.78
N MET A 1017 33.35 -9.32 26.29
CA MET A 1017 34.81 -9.51 26.45
C MET A 1017 35.30 -9.21 27.88
N THR A 1018 34.40 -8.77 28.78
CA THR A 1018 34.71 -8.46 30.18
C THR A 1018 33.90 -9.31 31.18
N GLU A 1019 34.40 -9.48 32.40
CA GLU A 1019 33.65 -10.05 33.53
C GLU A 1019 33.75 -9.19 34.80
N VAL A 1020 32.70 -9.24 35.62
CA VAL A 1020 32.65 -8.62 36.95
C VAL A 1020 33.02 -9.68 37.99
N LYS A 1021 34.17 -9.52 38.66
CA LYS A 1021 34.54 -10.38 39.80
C LYS A 1021 33.91 -9.85 41.09
N VAL A 1022 32.92 -10.58 41.59
CA VAL A 1022 32.31 -10.35 42.90
C VAL A 1022 32.99 -11.27 43.93
N ASN A 1023 33.20 -10.76 45.16
CA ASN A 1023 33.92 -11.40 46.28
C ASN A 1023 35.46 -11.50 46.10
N GLY A 1024 36.21 -10.46 46.49
CA GLY A 1024 37.68 -10.57 46.55
C GLY A 1024 38.51 -9.33 46.95
N MET A 1025 38.03 -8.10 46.71
CA MET A 1025 38.81 -6.84 46.79
C MET A 1025 39.95 -6.77 45.75
N VAL A 1026 40.40 -5.60 45.27
CA VAL A 1026 40.29 -4.22 45.79
C VAL A 1026 39.70 -3.26 44.74
N LEU A 1027 38.78 -2.39 45.18
CA LEU A 1027 38.46 -1.13 44.50
C LEU A 1027 39.51 -0.09 44.92
N GLY A 1028 40.32 0.41 43.98
CA GLY A 1028 41.44 1.32 44.28
C GLY A 1028 41.72 2.27 43.12
N THR A 1029 41.53 3.57 43.36
CA THR A 1029 41.71 4.64 42.36
C THR A 1029 43.18 4.99 42.11
N LYS A 1030 43.47 5.42 40.87
CA LYS A 1030 44.75 5.91 40.32
C LYS A 1030 45.84 4.87 40.07
N LEU A 1031 46.05 4.62 38.77
CA LEU A 1031 47.36 4.82 38.15
C LEU A 1031 47.15 5.57 36.82
#